data_AF-A0A3M1YHW6-F1
#
_entry.id   AF-A0A3M1YHW6-F1
#
_cell.length_a   1.000
_cell.length_b   1.000
_cell.length_c   1.000
_cell.angle_alpha   90.00
_cell.angle_beta   90.00
_cell.angle_gamma   90.00
#
_symmetry.space_group_name_H-M   'P 1'
#
loop_
_entity.id
_entity.type
_entity.pdbx_description
1 polymer ?
#
loop_
_entity_poly.entity_id
_entity_poly.type
_entity_poly.pdbx_seq_one_letter_code
_entity_poly.pdbx_strand_id
1 'polypeptide(L)'
;MPDADQYYQATQITADDLRTIARSLAIDEVTRLALPEVDEVVDVVSRVVPAGNVPALILSGLSRLNGRNAHPDIVKRDVNMLFKGVETMLDKAVYGTFFAGPAAVIWGYQNLLKLAGKDPNDSFPEGTWQFYVEYALREDTARHANETHGFDTTLNRHGIKLSRVDRITAWVMSAIRMLADYDNLLENEWRERVYTDLLKKAASGFSTQYDDVYINWQKQIPYSKRSDSKEEETYSTYRRRKFDEYFEPIIRKTPSNVMGHWLELVRDAKIRDLRNYIKQMTILATLQPSNYNETRIPIERSKALIGVIHRGVYYFIPMCRPGTQELMDVHTVRRWVAAILKVAGNFPPAELSLLANLKRSVLPTLNLSDTLRHDLQLLQSAPILINTDIRPRYLPLAEIRQTERGIGDHPLTLFDTGETFVFDQSHIFFDGTWGAAFAEIMTNEAIAWGVYLSTLNEVVPAPTPPTSPAFQLTNADRNAVRHAACITAEVSAENDTIKLERLVNLRQMFKQRSQQIKLTVNDLLLLYRAIHGLTYTPNPDLLHELEKLAQKAETSTAAKAALHAIQEHLNPTILMPVDASQTNPRDRLYPISFEVPLADLNLIGLHDKTLAALDDYINTRDTMAYDAFYKHQRKYLATLAGFGEVMVRAKAVAVSGESASVGTIKLLAHMPMALRRLLDKIPNRFDVLNDIIKGREVFSNIGQVAPNSSLCRFITAKDDNDKKTLAWGVITDTNGVIHLSLRDFRPHVGLLIKAGYRDLAKRITQDYLDEYANGFNRYIQELWRITAASKEKRLTNPNW
;
A
#
# COMPACT_ATOMS: atom_id res chain seq x y z
N MET A 1 -3.40 10.30 -51.98
CA MET A 1 -2.57 11.40 -51.47
C MET A 1 -3.48 12.54 -50.99
N PRO A 2 -3.76 12.59 -49.68
CA PRO A 2 -4.14 13.83 -48.97
C PRO A 2 -3.34 14.11 -47.66
N ASP A 3 -2.27 13.35 -47.35
CA ASP A 3 -1.63 13.37 -46.01
C ASP A 3 -0.50 14.41 -45.79
N ALA A 4 -0.02 15.11 -46.82
CA ALA A 4 1.16 15.98 -46.68
C ALA A 4 0.86 17.30 -45.91
N ASP A 5 -0.32 17.89 -46.12
CA ASP A 5 -0.72 19.14 -45.47
C ASP A 5 -1.02 18.94 -43.97
N GLN A 6 -1.60 17.79 -43.59
CA GLN A 6 -1.84 17.46 -42.18
C GLN A 6 -0.53 17.20 -41.42
N TYR A 7 0.44 16.55 -42.06
CA TYR A 7 1.77 16.32 -41.47
C TYR A 7 2.50 17.65 -41.21
N TYR A 8 2.47 18.57 -42.19
CA TYR A 8 3.10 19.89 -42.07
C TYR A 8 2.45 20.75 -40.98
N GLN A 9 1.10 20.75 -40.89
CA GLN A 9 0.38 21.45 -39.83
C GLN A 9 0.68 20.89 -38.42
N ALA A 10 0.73 19.55 -38.28
CA ALA A 10 1.06 18.92 -37.00
C ALA A 10 2.50 19.21 -36.54
N THR A 11 3.45 19.29 -37.48
CA THR A 11 4.83 19.68 -37.20
C THR A 11 4.92 21.15 -36.77
N GLN A 12 4.19 22.07 -37.42
CA GLN A 12 4.19 23.49 -37.02
C GLN A 12 3.57 23.72 -35.64
N ILE A 13 2.43 23.10 -35.33
CA ILE A 13 1.79 23.20 -34.00
C ILE A 13 2.74 22.69 -32.90
N THR A 14 3.41 21.55 -33.14
CA THR A 14 4.38 20.98 -32.20
C THR A 14 5.58 21.90 -31.99
N ALA A 15 6.08 22.53 -33.05
CA ALA A 15 7.18 23.49 -32.96
C ALA A 15 6.77 24.76 -32.19
N ASP A 16 5.57 25.28 -32.40
CA ASP A 16 5.11 26.51 -31.75
C ASP A 16 4.80 26.30 -30.26
N ASP A 17 4.25 25.15 -29.89
CA ASP A 17 4.06 24.76 -28.48
C ASP A 17 5.41 24.59 -27.76
N LEU A 18 6.37 23.91 -28.39
CA LEU A 18 7.71 23.72 -27.83
C LEU A 18 8.47 25.05 -27.69
N ARG A 19 8.37 25.96 -28.67
CA ARG A 19 8.96 27.31 -28.58
C ARG A 19 8.30 28.17 -27.51
N THR A 20 6.98 28.09 -27.36
CA THR A 20 6.25 28.82 -26.32
C THR A 20 6.71 28.38 -24.94
N ILE A 21 6.89 27.07 -24.73
CA ILE A 21 7.38 26.52 -23.47
C ILE A 21 8.83 26.91 -23.23
N ALA A 22 9.68 26.79 -24.25
CA ALA A 22 11.09 27.19 -24.18
C ALA A 22 11.24 28.67 -23.79
N ARG A 23 10.43 29.56 -24.37
CA ARG A 23 10.47 31.01 -24.10
C ARG A 23 9.77 31.42 -22.81
N SER A 24 8.87 30.59 -22.26
CA SER A 24 8.18 30.84 -20.98
C SER A 24 9.00 30.45 -19.75
N LEU A 25 10.04 29.62 -19.93
CA LEU A 25 10.98 29.22 -18.90
C LEU A 25 12.20 30.14 -18.96
N ALA A 26 12.71 30.60 -17.80
CA ALA A 26 14.02 31.22 -17.73
C ALA A 26 15.10 30.14 -17.99
N ILE A 27 15.35 29.87 -19.28
CA ILE A 27 16.26 28.82 -19.77
C ILE A 27 17.71 29.00 -19.27
N ASP A 28 18.08 30.23 -18.90
CA ASP A 28 19.41 30.57 -18.38
C ASP A 28 19.79 29.80 -17.09
N GLU A 29 18.82 29.27 -16.34
CA GLU A 29 19.09 28.48 -15.12
C GLU A 29 19.25 26.97 -15.35
N VAL A 30 18.86 26.43 -16.52
CA VAL A 30 18.67 24.97 -16.71
C VAL A 30 19.58 24.36 -17.79
N THR A 31 20.10 25.14 -18.73
CA THR A 31 20.96 24.63 -19.81
C THR A 31 22.09 25.61 -20.16
N ARG A 32 23.26 25.09 -20.61
CA ARG A 32 24.39 25.92 -21.09
C ARG A 32 24.30 26.32 -22.58
N LEU A 33 23.19 25.99 -23.25
CA LEU A 33 22.99 26.22 -24.67
C LEU A 33 22.41 27.62 -24.91
N ALA A 34 22.85 28.30 -25.97
CA ALA A 34 22.32 29.60 -26.34
C ALA A 34 20.92 29.48 -26.98
N LEU A 35 20.05 30.49 -26.80
CA LEU A 35 18.69 30.54 -27.37
C LEU A 35 18.57 30.10 -28.86
N PRO A 36 19.51 30.44 -29.76
CA PRO A 36 19.46 29.96 -31.15
C PRO A 36 19.65 28.44 -31.30
N GLU A 37 20.46 27.82 -30.46
CA GLU A 37 20.70 26.37 -30.46
C GLU A 37 19.48 25.59 -29.94
N VAL A 38 18.73 26.20 -29.00
CA VAL A 38 17.47 25.64 -28.49
C VAL A 38 16.39 25.63 -29.59
N ASP A 39 16.26 26.71 -30.36
CA ASP A 39 15.30 26.79 -31.47
C ASP A 39 15.64 25.78 -32.60
N GLU A 40 16.92 25.52 -32.85
CA GLU A 40 17.36 24.51 -33.84
C GLU A 40 17.05 23.08 -33.38
N VAL A 41 17.23 22.77 -32.09
CA VAL A 41 16.86 21.46 -31.51
C VAL A 41 15.35 21.26 -31.53
N VAL A 42 14.55 22.29 -31.23
CA VAL A 42 13.08 22.24 -31.31
C VAL A 42 12.60 21.96 -32.74
N ASP A 43 13.25 22.55 -33.74
CA ASP A 43 12.96 22.31 -35.16
C ASP A 43 13.32 20.89 -35.62
N VAL A 44 14.41 20.32 -35.11
CA VAL A 44 14.78 18.93 -35.40
C VAL A 44 13.81 17.96 -34.72
N VAL A 45 13.45 18.21 -33.46
CA VAL A 45 12.54 17.36 -32.66
C VAL A 45 11.11 17.33 -33.23
N SER A 46 10.58 18.48 -33.65
CA SER A 46 9.24 18.60 -34.24
C SER A 46 9.09 17.90 -35.61
N ARG A 47 10.20 17.70 -36.34
CA ARG A 47 10.23 16.95 -37.62
C ARG A 47 10.30 15.43 -37.43
N VAL A 48 10.78 14.95 -36.27
CA VAL A 48 10.93 13.52 -35.99
C VAL A 48 9.63 12.91 -35.45
N VAL A 49 8.79 13.69 -34.76
CA VAL A 49 7.50 13.23 -34.23
C VAL A 49 6.40 14.28 -34.45
N PRO A 50 5.69 14.25 -35.59
CA PRO A 50 4.44 14.98 -35.75
C PRO A 50 3.40 14.40 -34.78
N ALA A 51 2.53 15.24 -34.23
CA ALA A 51 1.59 14.98 -33.13
C ALA A 51 0.54 13.83 -33.32
N GLY A 52 0.79 12.84 -34.16
CA GLY A 52 -0.08 11.69 -34.41
C GLY A 52 0.54 10.30 -34.22
N ASN A 53 1.82 10.16 -33.87
CA ASN A 53 2.47 8.83 -33.88
C ASN A 53 3.01 8.33 -32.53
N VAL A 54 2.25 8.58 -31.45
CA VAL A 54 2.46 7.99 -30.12
C VAL A 54 2.58 6.44 -30.15
N PRO A 55 1.83 5.70 -31.00
CA PRO A 55 1.99 4.24 -31.10
C PRO A 55 3.40 3.82 -31.50
N ALA A 56 4.07 4.52 -32.42
CA ALA A 56 5.45 4.23 -32.83
C ALA A 56 6.46 4.50 -31.71
N LEU A 57 6.17 5.46 -30.82
CA LEU A 57 7.02 5.83 -29.70
C LEU A 57 6.88 4.83 -28.54
N ILE A 58 5.67 4.33 -28.30
CA ILE A 58 5.39 3.21 -27.39
C ILE A 58 5.97 1.91 -27.95
N LEU A 59 5.83 1.64 -29.25
CA LEU A 59 6.47 0.50 -29.93
C LEU A 59 8.00 0.58 -29.90
N SER A 60 8.59 1.77 -30.01
CA SER A 60 10.04 1.97 -29.87
C SER A 60 10.51 1.83 -28.43
N GLY A 61 9.68 2.18 -27.45
CA GLY A 61 9.95 1.90 -26.04
C GLY A 61 9.92 0.40 -25.78
N LEU A 62 8.84 -0.27 -26.19
CA LEU A 62 8.62 -1.70 -26.02
C LEU A 62 9.64 -2.58 -26.79
N SER A 63 10.11 -2.14 -27.96
CA SER A 63 11.13 -2.88 -28.74
C SER A 63 12.53 -2.77 -28.17
N ARG A 64 12.82 -1.75 -27.35
CA ARG A 64 14.08 -1.60 -26.62
C ARG A 64 14.11 -2.38 -25.31
N LEU A 65 12.97 -2.94 -24.87
CA LEU A 65 12.82 -3.63 -23.57
C LEU A 65 13.27 -5.10 -23.56
N ASN A 66 13.79 -5.70 -24.63
CA ASN A 66 14.36 -7.04 -24.52
C ASN A 66 15.46 -7.34 -25.54
N GLY A 67 16.60 -7.84 -25.06
CA GLY A 67 17.67 -8.44 -25.86
C GLY A 67 17.32 -9.80 -26.50
N ARG A 68 16.04 -10.06 -26.82
CA ARG A 68 15.60 -11.22 -27.61
C ARG A 68 14.42 -10.86 -28.51
N ASN A 69 14.56 -11.24 -29.78
CA ASN A 69 13.60 -11.05 -30.88
C ASN A 69 12.23 -11.67 -30.58
N ALA A 70 11.28 -10.89 -30.05
CA ALA A 70 9.86 -11.24 -30.10
C ALA A 70 9.27 -10.87 -31.48
N HIS A 71 8.40 -11.72 -32.04
CA HIS A 71 7.82 -11.50 -33.37
C HIS A 71 6.90 -10.26 -33.35
N PRO A 72 7.04 -9.30 -34.28
CA PRO A 72 6.32 -8.01 -34.29
C PRO A 72 4.79 -8.13 -34.15
N ASP A 73 4.21 -9.21 -34.67
CA ASP A 73 2.75 -9.42 -34.68
C ASP A 73 2.16 -9.69 -33.28
N ILE A 74 2.94 -10.28 -32.36
CA ILE A 74 2.49 -10.57 -30.99
C ILE A 74 2.47 -9.27 -30.17
N VAL A 75 3.52 -8.46 -30.31
CA VAL A 75 3.59 -7.13 -29.68
C VAL A 75 2.47 -6.25 -30.20
N LYS A 76 2.21 -6.26 -31.51
CA LYS A 76 1.14 -5.48 -32.13
C LYS A 76 -0.25 -5.92 -31.65
N ARG A 77 -0.47 -7.22 -31.40
CA ARG A 77 -1.74 -7.76 -30.89
C ARG A 77 -2.00 -7.36 -29.43
N ASP A 78 -1.00 -7.51 -28.57
CA ASP A 78 -1.12 -7.24 -27.13
C ASP A 78 -1.22 -5.71 -26.87
N VAL A 79 -0.54 -4.90 -27.69
CA VAL A 79 -0.68 -3.44 -27.71
C VAL A 79 -2.03 -3.01 -28.28
N ASN A 80 -2.50 -3.59 -29.40
CA ASN A 80 -3.81 -3.26 -29.94
C ASN A 80 -4.95 -3.60 -28.97
N MET A 81 -4.81 -4.61 -28.10
CA MET A 81 -5.78 -4.88 -27.03
C MET A 81 -5.76 -3.80 -25.93
N LEU A 82 -4.59 -3.29 -25.55
CA LEU A 82 -4.45 -2.18 -24.59
C LEU A 82 -5.02 -0.85 -25.14
N PHE A 83 -4.88 -0.59 -26.45
CA PHE A 83 -5.25 0.69 -27.05
C PHE A 83 -6.64 0.74 -27.68
N LYS A 84 -7.28 -0.41 -27.99
CA LYS A 84 -8.66 -0.44 -28.48
C LYS A 84 -9.65 0.21 -27.50
N GLY A 85 -9.41 0.08 -26.20
CA GLY A 85 -10.25 0.74 -25.18
C GLY A 85 -10.16 2.27 -25.21
N VAL A 86 -9.02 2.81 -25.62
CA VAL A 86 -8.74 4.27 -25.63
C VAL A 86 -9.25 4.93 -26.91
N GLU A 87 -9.05 4.29 -28.08
CA GLU A 87 -9.50 4.83 -29.37
C GLU A 87 -11.03 4.80 -29.54
N THR A 88 -11.73 3.87 -28.88
CA THR A 88 -13.19 3.73 -29.05
C THR A 88 -13.99 4.72 -28.18
N MET A 89 -13.35 5.42 -27.22
CA MET A 89 -14.03 6.28 -26.24
C MET A 89 -13.72 7.78 -26.35
N LEU A 90 -12.72 8.22 -27.12
CA LEU A 90 -12.30 9.62 -27.21
C LEU A 90 -12.30 10.13 -28.64
N ASP A 91 -12.89 11.31 -28.86
CA ASP A 91 -12.87 11.98 -30.17
C ASP A 91 -11.44 12.42 -30.55
N LYS A 92 -11.09 12.37 -31.84
CA LYS A 92 -9.72 12.58 -32.35
C LYS A 92 -9.14 13.96 -31.97
N ALA A 93 -9.99 14.98 -31.87
CA ALA A 93 -9.59 16.33 -31.45
C ALA A 93 -9.22 16.37 -29.95
N VAL A 94 -9.95 15.65 -29.09
CA VAL A 94 -9.68 15.56 -27.65
C VAL A 94 -8.40 14.77 -27.39
N TYR A 95 -8.17 13.71 -28.18
CA TYR A 95 -6.92 12.93 -28.12
C TYR A 95 -5.69 13.77 -28.52
N GLY A 96 -5.80 14.55 -29.60
CA GLY A 96 -4.72 15.43 -30.07
C GLY A 96 -4.35 16.52 -29.05
N THR A 97 -5.34 17.28 -28.57
CA THR A 97 -5.13 18.44 -27.71
C THR A 97 -4.75 18.08 -26.27
N PHE A 98 -5.28 16.99 -25.72
CA PHE A 98 -5.14 16.69 -24.28
C PHE A 98 -4.24 15.49 -23.95
N PHE A 99 -3.89 14.66 -24.94
CA PHE A 99 -3.01 13.50 -24.75
C PHE A 99 -1.75 13.58 -25.62
N ALA A 100 -1.89 13.76 -26.93
CA ALA A 100 -0.74 13.79 -27.84
C ALA A 100 0.14 15.05 -27.65
N GLY A 101 -0.46 16.23 -27.50
CA GLY A 101 0.25 17.48 -27.22
C GLY A 101 1.09 17.43 -25.94
N PRO A 102 0.49 17.19 -24.76
CA PRO A 102 1.24 17.06 -23.51
C PRO A 102 2.29 15.94 -23.52
N ALA A 103 2.01 14.80 -24.16
CA ALA A 103 2.99 13.71 -24.27
C ALA A 103 4.19 14.08 -25.15
N ALA A 104 3.97 14.79 -26.26
CA ALA A 104 5.03 15.31 -27.13
C ALA A 104 5.89 16.36 -26.41
N VAL A 105 5.25 17.23 -25.62
CA VAL A 105 5.93 18.24 -24.78
C VAL A 105 6.79 17.57 -23.71
N ILE A 106 6.23 16.60 -22.96
CA ILE A 106 6.97 15.86 -21.93
C ILE A 106 8.16 15.14 -22.56
N TRP A 107 7.95 14.46 -23.69
CA TRP A 107 9.02 13.75 -24.40
C TRP A 107 10.10 14.70 -24.93
N GLY A 108 9.72 15.83 -25.53
CA GLY A 108 10.66 16.87 -25.97
C GLY A 108 11.51 17.39 -24.81
N TYR A 109 10.87 17.70 -23.68
CA TYR A 109 11.55 18.12 -22.46
C TYR A 109 12.51 17.04 -21.90
N GLN A 110 12.11 15.77 -21.91
CA GLN A 110 12.97 14.69 -21.47
C GLN A 110 14.21 14.48 -22.35
N ASN A 111 14.08 14.66 -23.67
CA ASN A 111 15.24 14.58 -24.55
C ASN A 111 16.18 15.76 -24.35
N LEU A 112 15.64 16.97 -24.08
CA LEU A 112 16.45 18.12 -23.67
C LEU A 112 17.20 17.87 -22.36
N LEU A 113 16.57 17.25 -21.36
CA LEU A 113 17.23 16.86 -20.11
C LEU A 113 18.35 15.84 -20.32
N LYS A 114 18.13 14.83 -21.18
CA LYS A 114 19.16 13.85 -21.56
C LYS A 114 20.33 14.50 -22.28
N LEU A 115 20.07 15.44 -23.18
CA LEU A 115 21.10 16.23 -23.86
C LEU A 115 21.88 17.13 -22.88
N ALA A 116 21.24 17.55 -21.79
CA ALA A 116 21.87 18.27 -20.68
C ALA A 116 22.55 17.35 -19.64
N GLY A 117 22.65 16.04 -19.90
CA GLY A 117 23.33 15.07 -19.04
C GLY A 117 22.54 14.62 -17.80
N LYS A 118 21.22 14.85 -17.75
CA LYS A 118 20.35 14.39 -16.65
C LYS A 118 19.65 13.08 -17.04
N ASP A 119 19.92 11.99 -16.30
CA ASP A 119 19.21 10.71 -16.47
C ASP A 119 17.86 10.75 -15.72
N PRO A 120 16.73 10.39 -16.35
CA PRO A 120 15.45 10.18 -15.66
C PRO A 120 15.53 9.21 -14.47
N ASN A 121 16.45 8.26 -14.44
CA ASN A 121 16.66 7.36 -13.31
C ASN A 121 17.33 8.06 -12.11
N ASP A 122 18.04 9.17 -12.31
CA ASP A 122 18.63 9.98 -11.24
C ASP A 122 17.63 10.95 -10.58
N SER A 123 16.41 11.05 -11.13
CA SER A 123 15.39 11.98 -10.64
C SER A 123 14.83 11.65 -9.27
N PHE A 124 14.88 10.37 -8.91
CA PHE A 124 14.42 9.86 -7.63
C PHE A 124 15.58 9.11 -6.96
N PRO A 125 16.54 9.82 -6.35
CA PRO A 125 17.72 9.19 -5.73
C PRO A 125 17.36 8.21 -4.61
N GLU A 126 16.17 8.37 -4.02
CA GLU A 126 15.58 7.47 -3.02
C GLU A 126 14.71 6.37 -3.66
N GLY A 127 14.68 6.20 -4.98
CA GLY A 127 13.89 5.19 -5.67
C GLY A 127 12.45 5.62 -5.96
N THR A 128 11.72 4.79 -6.70
CA THR A 128 10.36 5.12 -7.18
C THR A 128 9.34 5.37 -6.07
N TRP A 129 9.55 4.82 -4.87
CA TRP A 129 8.75 5.12 -3.69
C TRP A 129 8.82 6.60 -3.27
N GLN A 130 9.94 7.28 -3.55
CA GLN A 130 10.07 8.73 -3.36
C GLN A 130 9.00 9.48 -4.16
N PHE A 131 8.72 9.05 -5.40
CA PHE A 131 7.67 9.67 -6.19
C PHE A 131 6.29 9.49 -5.53
N TYR A 132 5.99 8.28 -5.04
CA TYR A 132 4.70 8.06 -4.40
C TYR A 132 4.51 8.95 -3.18
N VAL A 133 5.55 9.08 -2.35
CA VAL A 133 5.54 9.96 -1.17
C VAL A 133 5.46 11.44 -1.55
N GLU A 134 6.20 11.87 -2.55
CA GLU A 134 6.28 13.29 -2.93
C GLU A 134 5.12 13.76 -3.83
N TYR A 135 4.41 12.86 -4.52
CA TYR A 135 3.43 13.26 -5.55
C TYR A 135 2.10 12.51 -5.50
N ALA A 136 2.02 11.32 -4.91
CA ALA A 136 0.82 10.49 -4.98
C ALA A 136 0.17 10.17 -3.64
N LEU A 137 0.89 10.33 -2.53
CA LEU A 137 0.44 10.02 -1.18
C LEU A 137 0.46 11.30 -0.35
N ARG A 138 -0.67 11.59 0.29
CA ARG A 138 -0.73 12.52 1.42
C ARG A 138 -1.11 11.74 2.66
N GLU A 139 -0.67 12.22 3.81
CA GLU A 139 -0.96 11.55 5.07
C GLU A 139 -2.46 11.50 5.41
N ASP A 140 -3.30 12.30 4.74
CA ASP A 140 -4.77 12.37 4.85
C ASP A 140 -5.43 11.01 5.15
N THR A 141 -5.44 10.11 4.16
CA THR A 141 -6.02 8.76 4.26
C THR A 141 -4.99 7.65 4.07
N ALA A 142 -3.73 8.02 3.86
CA ALA A 142 -2.62 7.11 3.60
C ALA A 142 -2.10 6.46 4.89
N ARG A 143 -2.99 6.00 5.75
CA ARG A 143 -2.66 5.22 6.94
C ARG A 143 -3.24 3.83 6.82
N HIS A 144 -2.41 2.83 7.07
CA HIS A 144 -2.80 1.43 7.23
C HIS A 144 -2.64 1.05 8.70
N ALA A 145 -3.28 -0.04 9.13
CA ALA A 145 -3.16 -0.47 10.51
C ALA A 145 -3.10 -1.98 10.65
N ASN A 146 -2.33 -2.42 11.65
CA ASN A 146 -2.14 -3.81 12.01
C ASN A 146 -2.53 -4.02 13.48
N GLU A 147 -3.24 -5.10 13.81
CA GLU A 147 -3.51 -5.49 15.21
C GLU A 147 -2.70 -6.71 15.59
N THR A 148 -2.13 -6.66 16.80
CA THR A 148 -1.45 -7.80 17.44
C THR A 148 -2.10 -8.15 18.78
N HIS A 149 -2.22 -9.45 19.04
CA HIS A 149 -2.60 -9.98 20.36
C HIS A 149 -1.39 -10.50 21.17
N GLY A 150 -0.17 -10.36 20.62
CA GLY A 150 1.03 -11.06 21.08
C GLY A 150 1.44 -10.70 22.50
N PHE A 151 1.37 -9.40 22.84
CA PHE A 151 1.78 -8.89 24.15
C PHE A 151 0.98 -9.54 25.29
N ASP A 152 -0.33 -9.35 25.29
CA ASP A 152 -1.22 -9.88 26.32
C ASP A 152 -1.27 -11.41 26.32
N THR A 153 -1.36 -12.03 25.14
CA THR A 153 -1.45 -13.50 25.04
C THR A 153 -0.20 -14.18 25.59
N THR A 154 0.98 -13.64 25.30
CA THR A 154 2.25 -14.25 25.72
C THR A 154 2.45 -14.11 27.23
N LEU A 155 2.19 -12.93 27.79
CA LEU A 155 2.32 -12.70 29.23
C LEU A 155 1.32 -13.55 30.03
N ASN A 156 0.06 -13.59 29.58
CA ASN A 156 -0.97 -14.42 30.20
C ASN A 156 -0.64 -15.92 30.15
N ARG A 157 -0.11 -16.41 29.03
CA ARG A 157 0.33 -17.81 28.90
C ARG A 157 1.42 -18.19 29.90
N HIS A 158 2.26 -17.25 30.31
CA HIS A 158 3.31 -17.46 31.31
C HIS A 158 2.88 -17.05 32.73
N GLY A 159 1.59 -16.73 32.95
CA GLY A 159 1.07 -16.31 34.25
C GLY A 159 1.60 -14.96 34.74
N ILE A 160 2.18 -14.16 33.84
CA ILE A 160 2.74 -12.84 34.18
C ILE A 160 1.62 -11.81 34.15
N LYS A 161 1.35 -11.18 35.30
CA LYS A 161 0.40 -10.07 35.42
C LYS A 161 1.16 -8.78 35.63
N LEU A 162 0.94 -7.80 34.76
CA LEU A 162 1.53 -6.47 34.87
C LEU A 162 0.56 -5.48 35.50
N SER A 163 1.10 -4.55 36.29
CA SER A 163 0.37 -3.34 36.65
C SER A 163 0.11 -2.48 35.40
N ARG A 164 -0.86 -1.56 35.46
CA ARG A 164 -1.09 -0.61 34.36
C ARG A 164 0.14 0.26 34.07
N VAL A 165 0.90 0.61 35.11
CA VAL A 165 2.17 1.34 34.97
C VAL A 165 3.16 0.52 34.16
N ASP A 166 3.34 -0.76 34.50
CA ASP A 166 4.32 -1.62 33.86
C ASP A 166 3.93 -1.95 32.41
N ARG A 167 2.63 -2.15 32.14
CA ARG A 167 2.10 -2.30 30.78
C ARG A 167 2.49 -1.13 29.89
N ILE A 168 2.18 0.10 30.32
CA ILE A 168 2.49 1.31 29.53
C ILE A 168 4.01 1.52 29.43
N THR A 169 4.74 1.29 30.52
CA THR A 169 6.20 1.39 30.55
C THR A 169 6.85 0.44 29.55
N ALA A 170 6.36 -0.80 29.42
CA ALA A 170 6.89 -1.76 28.46
C ALA A 170 6.80 -1.25 27.02
N TRP A 171 5.67 -0.64 26.64
CA TRP A 171 5.48 -0.07 25.31
C TRP A 171 6.27 1.22 25.08
N VAL A 172 6.40 2.09 26.09
CA VAL A 172 7.25 3.29 26.00
C VAL A 172 8.72 2.88 25.83
N MET A 173 9.21 1.92 26.61
CA MET A 173 10.59 1.43 26.49
C MET A 173 10.84 0.72 25.16
N SER A 174 9.87 -0.07 24.67
CA SER A 174 9.91 -0.65 23.33
C SER A 174 10.02 0.44 22.25
N ALA A 175 9.22 1.52 22.35
CA ALA A 175 9.28 2.65 21.42
C ALA A 175 10.66 3.34 21.44
N ILE A 176 11.21 3.63 22.63
CA ILE A 176 12.54 4.22 22.80
C ILE A 176 13.61 3.33 22.15
N ARG A 177 13.59 2.03 22.43
CA ARG A 177 14.57 1.08 21.90
C ARG A 177 14.46 0.92 20.39
N MET A 178 13.24 0.82 19.86
CA MET A 178 13.00 0.66 18.44
C MET A 178 13.38 1.89 17.64
N LEU A 179 13.07 3.10 18.10
CA LEU A 179 13.54 4.35 17.47
C LEU A 179 15.07 4.44 17.45
N ALA A 180 15.72 4.07 18.55
CA ALA A 180 17.17 4.12 18.68
C ALA A 180 17.92 3.14 17.75
N ASP A 181 17.29 2.02 17.41
CA ASP A 181 17.89 0.91 16.63
C ASP A 181 17.29 0.79 15.22
N TYR A 182 16.36 1.69 14.84
CA TYR A 182 15.57 1.56 13.61
C TYR A 182 16.42 1.57 12.34
N ASP A 183 17.39 2.47 12.24
CA ASP A 183 18.25 2.55 11.06
C ASP A 183 19.12 1.29 10.89
N ASN A 184 19.51 0.63 11.99
CA ASN A 184 20.20 -0.67 11.93
C ASN A 184 19.26 -1.79 11.44
N LEU A 185 17.97 -1.72 11.80
CA LEU A 185 16.96 -2.64 11.29
C LEU A 185 16.71 -2.45 9.80
N LEU A 186 16.69 -1.20 9.33
CA LEU A 186 16.63 -0.89 7.90
C LEU A 186 17.88 -1.41 7.17
N GLU A 187 19.08 -1.21 7.72
CA GLU A 187 20.31 -1.76 7.12
C GLU A 187 20.24 -3.29 7.02
N ASN A 188 19.73 -3.98 8.04
CA ASN A 188 19.54 -5.44 7.99
C ASN A 188 18.55 -5.83 6.89
N GLU A 189 17.41 -5.16 6.79
CA GLU A 189 16.40 -5.44 5.77
C GLU A 189 16.95 -5.24 4.35
N TRP A 190 17.68 -4.13 4.14
CA TRP A 190 18.37 -3.86 2.88
C TRP A 190 19.39 -4.94 2.56
N ARG A 191 20.23 -5.29 3.55
CA ARG A 191 21.31 -6.27 3.41
C ARG A 191 20.77 -7.64 3.04
N GLU A 192 19.75 -8.12 3.74
CA GLU A 192 19.15 -9.44 3.52
C GLU A 192 18.63 -9.60 2.09
N ARG A 193 18.01 -8.56 1.53
CA ARG A 193 17.47 -8.55 0.16
C ARG A 193 18.56 -8.35 -0.88
N VAL A 194 19.39 -7.32 -0.72
CA VAL A 194 20.40 -6.94 -1.72
C VAL A 194 21.50 -8.00 -1.82
N TYR A 195 21.95 -8.58 -0.71
CA TYR A 195 23.03 -9.57 -0.77
C TYR A 195 22.59 -10.82 -1.53
N THR A 196 21.36 -11.27 -1.30
CA THR A 196 20.81 -12.48 -1.93
C THR A 196 20.47 -12.24 -3.41
N ASP A 197 19.89 -11.09 -3.76
CA ASP A 197 19.63 -10.70 -5.15
C ASP A 197 20.93 -10.49 -5.96
N LEU A 198 21.92 -9.80 -5.40
CA LEU A 198 23.21 -9.62 -6.08
C LEU A 198 23.96 -10.93 -6.25
N LEU A 199 23.84 -11.88 -5.31
CA LEU A 199 24.45 -13.21 -5.47
C LEU A 199 23.81 -13.96 -6.64
N LYS A 200 22.48 -13.92 -6.73
CA LYS A 200 21.74 -14.46 -7.88
C LYS A 200 22.18 -13.81 -9.20
N LYS A 201 22.30 -12.48 -9.24
CA LYS A 201 22.78 -11.74 -10.43
C LYS A 201 24.22 -12.12 -10.80
N ALA A 202 25.12 -12.19 -9.83
CA ALA A 202 26.52 -12.55 -10.07
C ALA A 202 26.68 -13.99 -10.58
N ALA A 203 25.78 -14.89 -10.21
CA ALA A 203 25.74 -16.28 -10.67
C ALA A 203 24.90 -16.50 -11.94
N SER A 204 24.26 -15.44 -12.47
CA SER A 204 23.39 -15.52 -13.65
C SER A 204 24.14 -16.10 -14.85
N GLY A 205 23.60 -17.16 -15.46
CA GLY A 205 24.24 -17.90 -16.55
C GLY A 205 25.16 -19.05 -16.10
N PHE A 206 25.45 -19.18 -14.80
CA PHE A 206 26.29 -20.27 -14.26
C PHE A 206 25.51 -21.28 -13.42
N SER A 207 24.52 -20.86 -12.64
CA SER A 207 23.71 -21.77 -11.81
C SER A 207 22.38 -21.16 -11.36
N THR A 208 21.33 -21.98 -11.28
CA THR A 208 20.02 -21.63 -10.72
C THR A 208 19.91 -21.91 -9.22
N GLN A 209 20.94 -22.48 -8.59
CA GLN A 209 20.91 -22.88 -7.17
C GLN A 209 20.71 -21.71 -6.20
N TYR A 210 20.91 -20.47 -6.67
CA TYR A 210 20.81 -19.26 -5.86
C TYR A 210 19.42 -18.59 -5.95
N ASP A 211 18.51 -19.10 -6.79
CA ASP A 211 17.21 -18.46 -7.05
C ASP A 211 16.31 -18.38 -5.81
N ASP A 212 16.37 -19.39 -4.94
CA ASP A 212 15.49 -19.53 -3.77
C ASP A 212 16.13 -19.06 -2.45
N VAL A 213 17.34 -18.49 -2.49
CA VAL A 213 18.08 -18.12 -1.26
C VAL A 213 17.28 -17.14 -0.41
N TYR A 214 16.78 -16.05 -1.00
CA TYR A 214 15.97 -15.09 -0.25
C TYR A 214 14.66 -15.70 0.29
N ILE A 215 13.96 -16.49 -0.53
CA ILE A 215 12.70 -17.14 -0.14
C ILE A 215 12.92 -18.10 1.05
N ASN A 216 14.06 -18.78 1.09
CA ASN A 216 14.40 -19.68 2.18
C ASN A 216 14.85 -18.92 3.43
N TRP A 217 15.51 -17.76 3.29
CA TRP A 217 15.75 -16.86 4.41
C TRP A 217 14.46 -16.32 5.00
N GLN A 218 13.52 -15.86 4.16
CA GLN A 218 12.25 -15.26 4.58
C GLN A 218 11.46 -16.17 5.53
N LYS A 219 11.48 -17.49 5.30
CA LYS A 219 10.83 -18.49 6.17
C LYS A 219 11.45 -18.60 7.57
N GLN A 220 12.67 -18.09 7.75
CA GLN A 220 13.50 -18.27 8.94
C GLN A 220 13.80 -16.95 9.67
N ILE A 221 13.40 -15.80 9.10
CA ILE A 221 13.63 -14.48 9.70
C ILE A 221 13.15 -14.48 11.16
N PRO A 222 14.04 -14.19 12.13
CA PRO A 222 13.62 -14.07 13.51
C PRO A 222 12.92 -12.74 13.71
N TYR A 223 11.69 -12.75 14.23
CA TYR A 223 10.96 -11.53 14.66
C TYR A 223 11.12 -11.23 16.16
N SER A 224 11.89 -12.06 16.86
CA SER A 224 12.26 -11.90 18.26
C SER A 224 13.63 -12.50 18.52
N LYS A 225 14.28 -12.07 19.61
CA LYS A 225 15.47 -12.75 20.13
C LYS A 225 15.05 -14.12 20.68
N ARG A 226 15.81 -15.17 20.35
CA ARG A 226 15.60 -16.52 20.89
C ARG A 226 16.60 -16.81 22.01
N SER A 227 16.49 -18.00 22.61
CA SER A 227 17.34 -18.43 23.73
C SER A 227 18.85 -18.43 23.46
N ASP A 228 19.25 -18.37 22.19
CA ASP A 228 20.65 -18.30 21.76
C ASP A 228 21.17 -16.86 21.57
N SER A 229 20.40 -15.84 21.95
CA SER A 229 20.87 -14.45 21.96
C SER A 229 21.92 -14.23 23.04
N LYS A 230 22.94 -13.41 22.74
CA LYS A 230 23.95 -13.03 23.72
C LYS A 230 23.40 -12.00 24.71
N GLU A 231 24.03 -11.92 25.89
CA GLU A 231 23.73 -10.88 26.86
C GLU A 231 23.95 -9.49 26.24
N GLU A 232 23.06 -8.54 26.53
CA GLU A 232 23.04 -7.17 25.97
C GLU A 232 22.87 -7.04 24.43
N GLU A 233 22.74 -8.14 23.69
CA GLU A 233 22.56 -8.11 22.23
C GLU A 233 21.26 -7.37 21.85
N THR A 234 21.37 -6.37 20.96
CA THR A 234 20.20 -5.71 20.36
C THR A 234 19.50 -6.68 19.41
N TYR A 235 18.20 -6.49 19.17
CA TYR A 235 17.50 -7.32 18.19
C TYR A 235 18.08 -7.16 16.78
N SER A 236 18.49 -5.93 16.37
CA SER A 236 19.16 -5.72 15.09
C SER A 236 20.47 -6.52 14.96
N THR A 237 21.30 -6.54 16.01
CA THR A 237 22.56 -7.31 16.03
C THR A 237 22.29 -8.81 15.97
N TYR A 238 21.31 -9.29 16.73
CA TYR A 238 20.88 -10.69 16.71
C TYR A 238 20.41 -11.11 15.32
N ARG A 239 19.52 -10.34 14.69
CA ARG A 239 19.00 -10.61 13.34
C ARG A 239 20.12 -10.63 12.30
N ARG A 240 21.05 -9.69 12.39
CA ARG A 240 22.24 -9.63 11.52
C ARG A 240 23.06 -10.91 11.62
N ARG A 241 23.39 -11.33 12.84
CA ARG A 241 24.12 -12.58 13.10
C ARG A 241 23.38 -13.80 12.56
N LYS A 242 22.06 -13.87 12.70
CA LYS A 242 21.26 -14.97 12.14
C LYS A 242 21.29 -15.04 10.62
N PHE A 243 21.26 -13.89 9.96
CA PHE A 243 21.45 -13.85 8.52
C PHE A 243 22.86 -14.28 8.11
N ASP A 244 23.89 -13.83 8.84
CA ASP A 244 25.28 -14.27 8.64
C ASP A 244 25.43 -15.80 8.76
N GLU A 245 24.89 -16.39 9.83
CA GLU A 245 24.90 -17.85 10.04
C GLU A 245 24.18 -18.62 8.91
N TYR A 246 23.08 -18.06 8.39
CA TYR A 246 22.33 -18.64 7.27
C TYR A 246 23.10 -18.55 5.94
N PHE A 247 23.73 -17.40 5.69
CA PHE A 247 24.28 -17.05 4.38
C PHE A 247 25.72 -17.55 4.19
N GLU A 248 26.50 -17.64 5.26
CA GLU A 248 27.91 -18.07 5.24
C GLU A 248 28.15 -19.43 4.53
N PRO A 249 27.37 -20.50 4.78
CA PRO A 249 27.55 -21.77 4.09
C PRO A 249 27.30 -21.69 2.57
N ILE A 250 26.46 -20.75 2.13
CA ILE A 250 26.16 -20.52 0.71
C ILE A 250 27.34 -19.82 0.05
N ILE A 251 27.88 -18.79 0.71
CA ILE A 251 29.06 -18.05 0.28
C ILE A 251 30.29 -18.96 0.20
N ARG A 252 30.55 -19.81 1.20
CA ARG A 252 31.69 -20.76 1.18
C ARG A 252 31.68 -21.74 0.01
N LYS A 253 30.49 -22.12 -0.48
CA LYS A 253 30.33 -23.05 -1.61
C LYS A 253 30.31 -22.35 -2.97
N THR A 254 30.37 -21.02 -2.98
CA THR A 254 30.27 -20.23 -4.21
C THR A 254 31.64 -20.15 -4.90
N PRO A 255 31.71 -20.41 -6.23
CA PRO A 255 32.95 -20.32 -7.00
C PRO A 255 33.65 -18.96 -6.86
N SER A 256 34.99 -18.95 -6.86
CA SER A 256 35.79 -17.75 -6.61
C SER A 256 35.55 -16.61 -7.61
N ASN A 257 35.27 -16.93 -8.87
CA ASN A 257 34.92 -15.94 -9.90
C ASN A 257 33.57 -15.26 -9.61
N VAL A 258 32.55 -16.02 -9.19
CA VAL A 258 31.24 -15.49 -8.78
C VAL A 258 31.38 -14.65 -7.50
N MET A 259 32.20 -15.12 -6.56
CA MET A 259 32.47 -14.42 -5.30
C MET A 259 33.11 -13.04 -5.53
N GLY A 260 34.14 -12.97 -6.37
CA GLY A 260 34.81 -11.71 -6.70
C GLY A 260 33.84 -10.69 -7.30
N HIS A 261 33.05 -11.12 -8.28
CA HIS A 261 32.05 -10.25 -8.91
C HIS A 261 30.94 -9.83 -7.94
N TRP A 262 30.46 -10.74 -7.08
CA TRP A 262 29.46 -10.43 -6.07
C TRP A 262 29.96 -9.37 -5.07
N LEU A 263 31.22 -9.47 -4.61
CA LEU A 263 31.82 -8.50 -3.68
C LEU A 263 31.91 -7.10 -4.29
N GLU A 264 32.23 -6.99 -5.58
CA GLU A 264 32.22 -5.72 -6.32
C GLU A 264 30.82 -5.11 -6.35
N LEU A 265 29.82 -5.91 -6.78
CA LEU A 265 28.42 -5.45 -6.83
C LEU A 265 27.90 -4.99 -5.47
N VAL A 266 28.24 -5.72 -4.38
CA VAL A 266 27.83 -5.35 -3.02
C VAL A 266 28.48 -4.04 -2.58
N ARG A 267 29.76 -3.83 -2.90
CA ARG A 267 30.47 -2.58 -2.56
C ARG A 267 29.81 -1.39 -3.24
N ASP A 268 29.52 -1.51 -4.53
CA ASP A 268 28.87 -0.45 -5.31
C ASP A 268 27.47 -0.15 -4.79
N ALA A 269 26.67 -1.18 -4.51
CA ALA A 269 25.32 -1.02 -3.97
C ALA A 269 25.32 -0.36 -2.58
N LYS A 270 26.28 -0.68 -1.70
CA LYS A 270 26.40 -0.02 -0.39
C LYS A 270 26.66 1.48 -0.50
N ILE A 271 27.57 1.87 -1.40
CA ILE A 271 27.94 3.28 -1.60
C ILE A 271 26.78 4.05 -2.20
N ARG A 272 26.08 3.45 -3.19
CA ARG A 272 25.06 4.14 -3.97
C ARG A 272 23.67 4.12 -3.32
N ASP A 273 23.27 3.01 -2.71
CA ASP A 273 21.85 2.71 -2.47
C ASP A 273 21.47 2.72 -0.97
N LEU A 274 22.32 2.22 -0.08
CA LEU A 274 21.98 2.01 1.34
C LEU A 274 21.61 3.30 2.08
N ARG A 275 22.39 4.37 1.90
CA ARG A 275 22.13 5.64 2.60
C ARG A 275 20.79 6.26 2.18
N ASN A 276 20.48 6.22 0.88
CA ASN A 276 19.23 6.74 0.36
C ASN A 276 18.04 5.91 0.84
N TYR A 277 18.21 4.59 0.90
CA TYR A 277 17.20 3.70 1.49
C TYR A 277 16.90 4.03 2.95
N ILE A 278 17.93 4.19 3.79
CA ILE A 278 17.73 4.56 5.20
C ILE A 278 17.06 5.92 5.31
N LYS A 279 17.55 6.92 4.57
CA LYS A 279 16.96 8.27 4.57
C LYS A 279 15.48 8.27 4.19
N GLN A 280 15.11 7.43 3.24
CA GLN A 280 13.74 7.29 2.78
C GLN A 280 12.83 6.61 3.81
N MET A 281 13.31 5.58 4.49
CA MET A 281 12.47 4.71 5.32
C MET A 281 12.53 5.06 6.81
N THR A 282 13.48 5.89 7.24
CA THR A 282 13.64 6.23 8.65
C THR A 282 12.40 6.89 9.23
N ILE A 283 12.01 6.46 10.43
CA ILE A 283 10.88 7.02 11.18
C ILE A 283 11.34 8.09 12.17
N LEU A 284 12.65 8.37 12.24
CA LEU A 284 13.19 9.48 13.04
C LEU A 284 13.03 10.79 12.26
N ALA A 285 11.80 11.06 11.83
CA ALA A 285 11.43 12.21 11.03
C ALA A 285 9.95 12.56 11.30
N THR A 286 9.60 13.79 10.96
CA THR A 286 8.21 14.28 10.94
C THR A 286 7.84 14.70 9.53
N LEU A 287 6.54 14.77 9.22
CA LEU A 287 6.06 15.29 7.95
C LEU A 287 5.68 16.76 8.08
N GLN A 288 6.19 17.57 7.17
CA GLN A 288 5.74 18.93 6.96
C GLN A 288 4.83 18.98 5.74
N PRO A 289 3.55 19.35 5.90
CA PRO A 289 2.64 19.40 4.78
C PRO A 289 2.86 20.66 3.94
N SER A 290 2.70 20.52 2.63
CA SER A 290 2.61 21.63 1.69
C SER A 290 1.29 21.58 0.91
N ASN A 291 1.06 22.57 0.05
CA ASN A 291 -0.10 22.59 -0.82
C ASN A 291 -0.20 21.35 -1.73
N TYR A 292 0.93 20.72 -2.07
CA TYR A 292 1.00 19.66 -3.09
C TYR A 292 1.62 18.35 -2.60
N ASN A 293 2.47 18.37 -1.56
CA ASN A 293 3.24 17.21 -1.12
C ASN A 293 3.51 17.22 0.39
N GLU A 294 4.09 16.13 0.88
CA GLU A 294 4.64 16.01 2.23
C GLU A 294 6.17 16.03 2.15
N THR A 295 6.82 16.78 3.04
CA THR A 295 8.28 16.79 3.15
C THR A 295 8.70 16.14 4.47
N ARG A 296 9.59 15.15 4.41
CA ARG A 296 10.17 14.57 5.62
C ARG A 296 11.23 15.50 6.20
N ILE A 297 11.05 15.87 7.46
CA ILE A 297 12.01 16.66 8.24
C ILE A 297 12.66 15.73 9.28
N PRO A 298 13.96 15.43 9.19
CA PRO A 298 14.65 14.59 10.15
C PRO A 298 14.58 15.17 11.57
N ILE A 299 14.39 14.30 12.55
CA ILE A 299 14.44 14.64 13.98
C ILE A 299 15.81 14.23 14.50
N GLU A 300 16.48 15.13 15.22
CA GLU A 300 17.73 14.77 15.88
C GLU A 300 17.45 13.77 17.01
N ARG A 301 18.23 12.69 17.07
CA ARG A 301 18.06 11.61 18.06
C ARG A 301 17.95 12.11 19.51
N SER A 302 18.76 13.10 19.90
CA SER A 302 18.76 13.70 21.23
C SER A 302 17.49 14.50 21.57
N LYS A 303 16.75 14.95 20.54
CA LYS A 303 15.52 15.75 20.65
C LYS A 303 14.25 14.92 20.47
N ALA A 304 14.39 13.65 20.07
CA ALA A 304 13.25 12.78 19.86
C ALA A 304 12.51 12.49 21.17
N LEU A 305 11.19 12.50 21.10
CA LEU A 305 10.26 12.27 22.20
C LEU A 305 9.39 11.04 21.89
N ILE A 306 8.85 10.42 22.93
CA ILE A 306 7.71 9.49 22.84
C ILE A 306 6.49 10.22 23.39
N GLY A 307 5.43 10.31 22.59
CA GLY A 307 4.15 10.83 23.06
C GLY A 307 3.34 9.74 23.75
N VAL A 308 2.80 10.04 24.92
CA VAL A 308 1.83 9.19 25.63
C VAL A 308 0.54 9.97 25.75
N ILE A 309 -0.55 9.43 25.20
CA ILE A 309 -1.89 9.98 25.30
C ILE A 309 -2.64 9.20 26.36
N HIS A 310 -3.14 9.90 27.38
CA HIS A 310 -3.89 9.31 28.46
C HIS A 310 -4.99 10.25 28.94
N ARG A 311 -6.23 9.77 28.89
CA ARG A 311 -7.49 10.50 29.09
C ARG A 311 -7.58 11.75 28.21
N GLY A 312 -7.17 11.63 26.95
CA GLY A 312 -7.10 12.74 25.99
C GLY A 312 -6.01 13.78 26.28
N VAL A 313 -5.16 13.58 27.29
CA VAL A 313 -4.04 14.47 27.63
C VAL A 313 -2.74 13.89 27.09
N TYR A 314 -1.89 14.75 26.54
CA TYR A 314 -0.63 14.37 25.91
C TYR A 314 0.54 14.63 26.85
N TYR A 315 1.45 13.66 26.93
CA TYR A 315 2.66 13.69 27.74
C TYR A 315 3.85 13.30 26.88
N PHE A 316 4.99 13.98 27.01
CA PHE A 316 6.17 13.75 26.20
C PHE A 316 7.35 13.28 27.04
N ILE A 317 7.77 12.03 26.79
CA ILE A 317 8.91 11.40 27.43
C ILE A 317 10.11 11.48 26.48
N PRO A 318 11.23 12.12 26.84
CA PRO A 318 12.40 12.16 25.98
C PRO A 318 12.95 10.76 25.71
N MET A 319 13.45 10.52 24.50
CA MET A 319 14.08 9.25 24.13
C MET A 319 15.45 9.09 24.80
N CYS A 320 16.22 10.18 24.83
CA CYS A 320 17.55 10.26 25.42
C CYS A 320 17.52 11.05 26.74
N ARG A 321 18.50 10.80 27.61
CA ARG A 321 18.71 11.65 28.79
C ARG A 321 19.01 13.09 28.33
N PRO A 322 18.43 14.11 28.99
CA PRO A 322 18.64 15.50 28.61
C PRO A 322 20.13 15.84 28.50
N GLY A 323 20.53 16.38 27.34
CA GLY A 323 21.92 16.77 27.08
C GLY A 323 22.88 15.63 26.69
N THR A 324 22.40 14.38 26.54
CA THR A 324 23.24 13.24 26.13
C THR A 324 22.62 12.46 24.95
N GLN A 325 23.34 11.46 24.43
CA GLN A 325 22.86 10.50 23.43
C GLN A 325 22.46 9.15 24.05
N GLU A 326 22.57 9.03 25.39
CA GLU A 326 22.20 7.82 26.12
C GLU A 326 20.69 7.72 26.23
N LEU A 327 20.16 6.52 26.01
CA LEU A 327 18.73 6.28 26.14
C LEU A 327 18.25 6.49 27.58
N MET A 328 17.00 6.94 27.73
CA MET A 328 16.38 7.02 29.04
C MET A 328 16.35 5.66 29.74
N ASP A 329 16.61 5.67 31.05
CA ASP A 329 16.56 4.45 31.85
C ASP A 329 15.10 4.08 32.20
N VAL A 330 14.87 2.77 32.27
CA VAL A 330 13.55 2.21 32.55
C VAL A 330 12.97 2.66 33.89
N HIS A 331 13.79 2.87 34.93
CA HIS A 331 13.29 3.30 36.23
C HIS A 331 12.72 4.72 36.16
N THR A 332 13.41 5.65 35.52
CA THR A 332 12.93 7.02 35.31
C THR A 332 11.64 7.03 34.49
N VAL A 333 11.60 6.31 33.37
CA VAL A 333 10.40 6.21 32.52
C VAL A 333 9.22 5.64 33.31
N ARG A 334 9.45 4.55 34.06
CA ARG A 334 8.41 3.92 34.89
C ARG A 334 7.84 4.86 35.95
N ARG A 335 8.70 5.67 36.60
CA ARG A 335 8.27 6.69 37.57
C ARG A 335 7.45 7.80 36.93
N TRP A 336 7.79 8.21 35.71
CA TRP A 336 6.99 9.17 34.94
C TRP A 336 5.65 8.61 34.50
N VAL A 337 5.61 7.37 34.00
CA VAL A 337 4.34 6.70 33.67
C VAL A 337 3.45 6.59 34.91
N ALA A 338 4.01 6.26 36.07
CA ALA A 338 3.27 6.27 37.34
C ALA A 338 2.73 7.67 37.70
N ALA A 339 3.50 8.73 37.46
CA ALA A 339 3.06 10.11 37.67
C ALA A 339 1.93 10.51 36.70
N ILE A 340 2.02 10.12 35.41
CA ILE A 340 0.97 10.32 34.41
C ILE A 340 -0.34 9.71 34.90
N LEU A 341 -0.33 8.43 35.28
CA LEU A 341 -1.54 7.73 35.73
C LEU A 341 -2.12 8.32 37.04
N LYS A 342 -1.28 8.90 37.90
CA LYS A 342 -1.71 9.53 39.15
C LYS A 342 -2.37 10.90 38.94
N VAL A 343 -1.88 11.70 37.99
CA VAL A 343 -2.34 13.09 37.73
C VAL A 343 -3.45 13.14 36.67
N ALA A 344 -3.67 12.04 35.95
CA ALA A 344 -4.65 11.89 34.88
C ALA A 344 -6.06 12.38 35.28
N GLY A 345 -6.56 13.41 34.59
CA GLY A 345 -7.89 14.00 34.84
C GLY A 345 -7.86 15.38 35.51
N ASN A 346 -6.68 15.88 35.90
CA ASN A 346 -6.52 17.25 36.40
C ASN A 346 -6.40 18.30 35.28
N PHE A 347 -6.23 17.85 34.03
CA PHE A 347 -6.10 18.70 32.85
C PHE A 347 -7.24 18.44 31.87
N PRO A 348 -7.73 19.47 31.15
CA PRO A 348 -8.73 19.27 30.11
C PRO A 348 -8.14 18.42 28.97
N PRO A 349 -8.93 17.51 28.37
CA PRO A 349 -8.49 16.75 27.22
C PRO A 349 -8.23 17.67 26.02
N ALA A 350 -7.25 17.29 25.20
CA ALA A 350 -7.01 17.91 23.91
C ALA A 350 -8.10 17.52 22.90
N GLU A 351 -8.11 18.23 21.77
CA GLU A 351 -9.03 17.98 20.66
C GLU A 351 -8.27 17.92 19.32
N LEU A 352 -7.08 17.31 19.32
CA LEU A 352 -6.24 17.24 18.13
C LEU A 352 -6.84 16.34 17.05
N SER A 353 -7.77 15.45 17.42
CA SER A 353 -8.60 14.71 16.46
C SER A 353 -9.35 15.62 15.48
N LEU A 354 -9.69 16.87 15.84
CA LEU A 354 -10.28 17.83 14.92
C LEU A 354 -9.30 18.25 13.80
N LEU A 355 -8.03 18.44 14.14
CA LEU A 355 -6.98 18.77 13.17
C LEU A 355 -6.58 17.55 12.33
N ALA A 356 -6.57 16.36 12.92
CA ALA A 356 -6.26 15.11 12.23
C ALA A 356 -7.29 14.72 11.16
N ASN A 357 -8.46 15.36 11.13
CA ASN A 357 -9.52 15.16 10.14
C ASN A 357 -9.49 16.21 9.01
N LEU A 358 -8.58 17.18 9.06
CA LEU A 358 -8.45 18.18 8.00
C LEU A 358 -7.60 17.65 6.86
N LYS A 359 -7.87 18.12 5.64
CA LYS A 359 -6.94 17.88 4.52
C LYS A 359 -5.59 18.51 4.85
N ARG A 360 -4.51 17.76 4.64
CA ARG A 360 -3.12 18.16 4.93
C ARG A 360 -2.72 19.48 4.25
N SER A 361 -3.22 19.73 3.04
CA SER A 361 -3.01 21.00 2.32
C SER A 361 -3.55 22.23 3.04
N VAL A 362 -4.52 22.06 3.94
CA VAL A 362 -5.17 23.19 4.63
C VAL A 362 -4.43 23.55 5.92
N LEU A 363 -3.77 22.59 6.58
CA LEU A 363 -3.12 22.82 7.87
C LEU A 363 -2.13 24.01 7.87
N PRO A 364 -1.23 24.18 6.88
CA PRO A 364 -0.33 25.34 6.84
C PRO A 364 -1.02 26.69 6.67
N THR A 365 -2.27 26.70 6.18
CA THR A 365 -3.03 27.92 5.88
C THR A 365 -3.87 28.41 7.07
N LEU A 366 -4.02 27.57 8.10
CA LEU A 366 -4.79 27.91 9.29
C LEU A 366 -4.02 28.92 10.14
N ASN A 367 -4.68 30.04 10.46
CA ASN A 367 -4.15 31.01 11.41
C ASN A 367 -4.42 30.54 12.85
N LEU A 368 -3.64 29.55 13.30
CA LEU A 368 -3.73 29.01 14.66
C LEU A 368 -3.07 29.96 15.67
N SER A 369 -3.55 29.93 16.91
CA SER A 369 -2.93 30.68 18.02
C SER A 369 -1.44 30.31 18.22
N ASP A 370 -0.62 31.28 18.68
CA ASP A 370 0.82 31.06 18.86
C ASP A 370 1.12 29.96 19.87
N THR A 371 0.32 29.87 20.94
CA THR A 371 0.44 28.80 21.95
C THR A 371 0.19 27.43 21.33
N LEU A 372 -0.87 27.27 20.53
CA LEU A 372 -1.14 26.00 19.85
C LEU A 372 -0.04 25.67 18.84
N ARG A 373 0.46 26.65 18.07
CA ARG A 373 1.59 26.42 17.15
C ARG A 373 2.84 25.92 17.86
N HIS A 374 3.17 26.48 19.02
CA HIS A 374 4.29 26.02 19.83
C HIS A 374 4.09 24.59 20.35
N ASP A 375 2.90 24.28 20.87
CA ASP A 375 2.56 22.93 21.33
C ASP A 375 2.64 21.90 20.18
N LEU A 376 2.18 22.25 18.97
CA LEU A 376 2.27 21.39 17.78
C LEU A 376 3.72 21.16 17.33
N GLN A 377 4.62 22.12 17.50
CA GLN A 377 6.06 21.91 17.25
C GLN A 377 6.66 20.89 18.20
N LEU A 378 6.23 20.88 19.46
CA LEU A 378 6.66 19.85 20.41
C LEU A 378 6.14 18.47 19.99
N LEU A 379 4.87 18.40 19.55
CA LEU A 379 4.26 17.18 19.03
C LEU A 379 5.04 16.61 17.82
N GLN A 380 5.58 17.46 16.94
CA GLN A 380 6.39 17.04 15.79
C GLN A 380 7.70 16.35 16.18
N SER A 381 8.19 16.56 17.40
CA SER A 381 9.39 15.87 17.92
C SER A 381 9.08 14.44 18.40
N ALA A 382 7.83 13.97 18.32
CA ALA A 382 7.39 12.68 18.84
C ALA A 382 6.98 11.69 17.73
N PRO A 383 7.93 11.02 17.05
CA PRO A 383 7.62 10.16 15.90
C PRO A 383 6.73 8.95 16.23
N ILE A 384 6.74 8.50 17.49
CA ILE A 384 5.84 7.45 18.00
C ILE A 384 4.95 8.02 19.10
N LEU A 385 3.65 7.84 18.92
CA LEU A 385 2.62 8.16 19.91
C LEU A 385 2.00 6.85 20.45
N ILE A 386 1.70 6.81 21.74
CA ILE A 386 1.06 5.68 22.41
C ILE A 386 -0.22 6.19 23.07
N ASN A 387 -1.37 5.84 22.50
CA ASN A 387 -2.66 6.10 23.10
C ASN A 387 -3.08 4.96 24.03
N THR A 388 -3.23 5.31 25.30
CA THR A 388 -3.56 4.39 26.41
C THR A 388 -5.02 4.50 26.85
N ASP A 389 -5.83 5.25 26.10
CA ASP A 389 -7.28 5.31 26.24
C ASP A 389 -7.89 4.07 25.60
N ILE A 390 -8.32 3.16 26.49
CA ILE A 390 -8.77 1.83 26.10
C ILE A 390 -9.96 1.93 25.16
N ARG A 391 -9.83 1.28 24.00
CA ARG A 391 -10.90 1.09 23.03
C ARG A 391 -11.40 -0.34 23.04
N PRO A 392 -12.71 -0.60 22.91
CA PRO A 392 -13.19 -1.96 22.77
C PRO A 392 -12.63 -2.62 21.49
N ARG A 393 -12.04 -3.81 21.65
CA ARG A 393 -11.43 -4.57 20.56
C ARG A 393 -12.40 -4.94 19.43
N TYR A 394 -13.67 -5.16 19.75
CA TYR A 394 -14.71 -5.58 18.79
C TYR A 394 -15.00 -4.53 17.70
N LEU A 395 -14.53 -3.30 17.87
CA LEU A 395 -14.71 -2.26 16.87
C LEU A 395 -13.79 -2.50 15.67
N PRO A 396 -14.22 -2.18 14.44
CA PRO A 396 -13.36 -2.16 13.27
C PRO A 396 -12.07 -1.33 13.48
N LEU A 397 -10.96 -1.73 12.88
CA LEU A 397 -9.66 -1.04 13.04
C LEU A 397 -9.75 0.43 12.62
N ALA A 398 -10.53 0.72 11.57
CA ALA A 398 -10.72 2.09 11.12
C ALA A 398 -11.51 2.94 12.11
N GLU A 399 -12.25 2.36 13.07
CA GLU A 399 -12.91 3.10 14.16
C GLU A 399 -12.01 3.26 15.38
N ILE A 400 -11.21 2.23 15.72
CA ILE A 400 -10.26 2.28 16.84
C ILE A 400 -9.29 3.47 16.70
N ARG A 401 -8.82 3.72 15.47
CA ARG A 401 -7.82 4.77 15.19
C ARG A 401 -8.38 6.20 15.09
N GLN A 402 -9.69 6.41 15.22
CA GLN A 402 -10.35 7.72 15.00
C GLN A 402 -10.45 8.55 16.28
N THR A 403 -9.57 8.31 17.26
CA THR A 403 -9.49 9.06 18.52
C THR A 403 -8.29 10.00 18.53
N GLU A 404 -7.97 10.59 19.70
CA GLU A 404 -6.77 11.41 19.88
C GLU A 404 -5.52 10.66 19.39
N ARG A 405 -4.78 11.32 18.49
CA ARG A 405 -3.60 10.82 17.79
C ARG A 405 -2.78 12.00 17.27
N GLY A 406 -1.76 11.73 16.46
CA GLY A 406 -1.02 12.75 15.74
C GLY A 406 -1.87 13.48 14.68
N ILE A 407 -1.48 14.68 14.28
CA ILE A 407 -2.21 15.49 13.27
C ILE A 407 -1.83 15.14 11.82
N GLY A 408 -1.29 13.93 11.59
CA GLY A 408 -0.74 13.50 10.30
C GLY A 408 0.74 13.88 10.10
N ASP A 409 1.46 14.25 11.14
CA ASP A 409 2.90 14.54 11.05
C ASP A 409 3.76 13.32 11.44
N HIS A 410 3.11 12.24 11.88
CA HIS A 410 3.71 11.20 12.71
C HIS A 410 3.75 9.84 12.01
N PRO A 411 4.90 9.15 12.02
CA PRO A 411 5.03 7.80 11.48
C PRO A 411 4.06 6.79 12.10
N LEU A 412 3.92 6.76 13.43
CA LEU A 412 3.23 5.68 14.14
C LEU A 412 2.41 6.20 15.31
N THR A 413 1.19 5.68 15.45
CA THR A 413 0.40 5.76 16.68
C THR A 413 -0.06 4.37 17.10
N LEU A 414 0.15 4.03 18.37
CA LEU A 414 -0.29 2.78 19.00
C LEU A 414 -1.58 3.03 19.76
N PHE A 415 -2.54 2.10 19.68
CA PHE A 415 -3.78 2.15 20.45
C PHE A 415 -3.91 0.88 21.30
N ASP A 416 -4.15 1.06 22.60
CA ASP A 416 -4.44 -0.03 23.53
C ASP A 416 -5.93 -0.40 23.51
N THR A 417 -6.25 -1.68 23.28
CA THR A 417 -7.63 -2.17 23.39
C THR A 417 -7.93 -2.82 24.75
N GLY A 418 -6.93 -2.89 25.63
CA GLY A 418 -6.95 -3.65 26.87
C GLY A 418 -6.63 -5.14 26.68
N GLU A 419 -6.78 -5.67 25.47
CA GLU A 419 -6.53 -7.08 25.12
C GLU A 419 -5.49 -7.24 24.01
N THR A 420 -5.34 -6.22 23.17
CA THR A 420 -4.51 -6.17 21.97
C THR A 420 -3.98 -4.77 21.75
N PHE A 421 -3.03 -4.62 20.83
CA PHE A 421 -2.51 -3.33 20.41
C PHE A 421 -2.69 -3.14 18.91
N VAL A 422 -3.14 -1.95 18.52
CA VAL A 422 -3.30 -1.55 17.11
C VAL A 422 -2.20 -0.56 16.74
N PHE A 423 -1.47 -0.87 15.66
CA PHE A 423 -0.42 -0.05 15.07
C PHE A 423 -1.01 0.71 13.89
N ASP A 424 -1.35 1.99 14.07
CA ASP A 424 -1.77 2.88 12.98
C ASP A 424 -0.52 3.53 12.38
N GLN A 425 -0.19 3.15 11.15
CA GLN A 425 1.06 3.42 10.48
C GLN A 425 0.84 4.30 9.26
N SER A 426 1.63 5.37 9.18
CA SER A 426 1.72 6.20 7.98
C SER A 426 2.30 5.39 6.83
N HIS A 427 1.55 5.33 5.72
CA HIS A 427 1.98 4.68 4.49
C HIS A 427 3.07 5.46 3.75
N ILE A 428 3.43 6.65 4.23
CA ILE A 428 4.62 7.36 3.79
C ILE A 428 5.87 6.71 4.38
N PHE A 429 5.84 6.27 5.65
CA PHE A 429 6.99 5.67 6.33
C PHE A 429 7.02 4.14 6.26
N PHE A 430 5.85 3.50 6.12
CA PHE A 430 5.72 2.05 6.16
C PHE A 430 4.86 1.56 5.01
N ASP A 431 5.34 0.62 4.18
CA ASP A 431 4.39 -0.21 3.42
C ASP A 431 3.74 -1.28 4.32
N GLY A 432 2.76 -1.99 3.77
CA GLY A 432 2.03 -3.03 4.50
C GLY A 432 2.93 -4.14 5.04
N THR A 433 3.88 -4.65 4.25
CA THR A 433 4.74 -5.78 4.63
C THR A 433 5.72 -5.38 5.74
N TRP A 434 6.39 -4.24 5.59
CA TRP A 434 7.33 -3.77 6.60
C TRP A 434 6.64 -3.23 7.83
N GLY A 435 5.51 -2.54 7.69
CA GLY A 435 4.72 -2.10 8.83
C GLY A 435 4.24 -3.27 9.68
N ALA A 436 3.79 -4.36 9.06
CA ALA A 436 3.42 -5.58 9.75
C ALA A 436 4.64 -6.26 10.41
N ALA A 437 5.76 -6.40 9.70
CA ALA A 437 7.01 -6.92 10.27
C ALA A 437 7.47 -6.11 11.50
N PHE A 438 7.43 -4.78 11.41
CA PHE A 438 7.79 -3.88 12.50
C PHE A 438 6.83 -4.00 13.69
N ALA A 439 5.53 -4.14 13.44
CA ALA A 439 4.55 -4.36 14.50
C ALA A 439 4.84 -5.65 15.28
N GLU A 440 5.19 -6.74 14.59
CA GLU A 440 5.61 -7.99 15.23
C GLU A 440 6.90 -7.81 16.06
N ILE A 441 7.92 -7.14 15.49
CA ILE A 441 9.20 -6.90 16.18
C ILE A 441 8.99 -6.08 17.47
N MET A 442 8.26 -4.97 17.35
CA MET A 442 8.01 -4.06 18.47
C MET A 442 7.17 -4.71 19.57
N THR A 443 6.25 -5.60 19.19
CA THR A 443 5.46 -6.41 20.14
C THR A 443 6.36 -7.35 20.94
N ASN A 444 7.28 -8.05 20.26
CA ASN A 444 8.21 -8.95 20.92
C ASN A 444 9.19 -8.21 21.84
N GLU A 445 9.63 -7.01 21.46
CA GLU A 445 10.41 -6.13 22.35
C GLU A 445 9.59 -5.70 23.57
N ALA A 446 8.32 -5.32 23.39
CA ALA A 446 7.44 -4.97 24.50
C ALA A 446 7.24 -6.14 25.46
N ILE A 447 7.07 -7.37 24.95
CA ILE A 447 6.98 -8.59 25.78
C ILE A 447 8.22 -8.74 26.64
N ALA A 448 9.43 -8.58 26.08
CA ALA A 448 10.67 -8.68 26.84
C ALA A 448 10.73 -7.65 27.98
N TRP A 449 10.32 -6.40 27.73
CA TRP A 449 10.19 -5.39 28.78
C TRP A 449 9.13 -5.77 29.82
N GLY A 450 8.00 -6.31 29.40
CA GLY A 450 6.96 -6.78 30.31
C GLY A 450 7.47 -7.85 31.27
N VAL A 451 8.18 -8.86 30.75
CA VAL A 451 8.81 -9.89 31.58
C VAL A 451 9.79 -9.27 32.57
N TYR A 452 10.68 -8.38 32.13
CA TYR A 452 11.63 -7.71 33.03
C TYR A 452 10.92 -6.88 34.12
N LEU A 453 9.95 -6.04 33.74
CA LEU A 453 9.22 -5.18 34.67
C LEU A 453 8.43 -5.98 35.72
N SER A 454 7.95 -7.18 35.37
CA SER A 454 7.26 -8.06 36.32
C SER A 454 8.14 -8.54 37.49
N THR A 455 9.47 -8.44 37.34
CA THR A 455 10.43 -8.82 38.40
C THR A 455 10.76 -7.68 39.36
N LEU A 456 10.33 -6.45 39.05
CA LEU A 456 10.66 -5.27 39.83
C LEU A 456 9.61 -5.01 40.92
N ASN A 457 10.06 -4.42 42.02
CA ASN A 457 9.20 -3.95 43.11
C ASN A 457 8.22 -2.86 42.63
N GLU A 458 7.21 -2.55 43.46
CA GLU A 458 6.28 -1.44 43.20
C GLU A 458 7.02 -0.10 43.00
N VAL A 459 6.54 0.71 42.06
CA VAL A 459 7.17 1.98 41.69
C VAL A 459 6.58 3.15 42.45
N VAL A 460 7.45 4.05 42.91
CA VAL A 460 7.05 5.35 43.47
C VAL A 460 6.96 6.38 42.34
N PRO A 461 5.79 7.04 42.13
CA PRO A 461 5.63 8.07 41.11
C PRO A 461 6.70 9.18 41.20
N ALA A 462 7.08 9.72 40.05
CA ALA A 462 7.88 10.94 40.02
C ALA A 462 7.11 12.11 40.68
N PRO A 463 7.79 13.07 41.33
CA PRO A 463 7.12 14.23 41.94
C PRO A 463 6.35 15.08 40.93
N THR A 464 6.88 15.18 39.71
CA THR A 464 6.26 15.88 38.59
C THR A 464 6.13 14.94 37.39
N PRO A 465 5.01 14.99 36.65
CA PRO A 465 4.89 14.28 35.38
C PRO A 465 5.85 14.87 34.34
N PRO A 466 6.13 14.13 33.26
CA PRO A 466 6.87 14.66 32.12
C PRO A 466 6.09 15.80 31.43
N THR A 467 6.75 16.53 30.53
CA THR A 467 6.19 17.69 29.82
C THR A 467 4.83 17.37 29.20
N SER A 468 3.84 18.23 29.45
CA SER A 468 2.46 18.07 28.99
C SER A 468 1.94 19.40 28.44
N PRO A 469 2.03 19.63 27.10
CA PRO A 469 1.40 20.77 26.47
C PRO A 469 -0.12 20.65 26.51
N ALA A 470 -0.80 21.79 26.52
CA ALA A 470 -2.23 21.84 26.77
C ALA A 470 -3.06 21.60 25.50
N PHE A 471 -2.52 21.90 24.31
CA PHE A 471 -3.21 21.79 23.02
C PHE A 471 -4.60 22.45 23.02
N GLN A 472 -4.74 23.58 23.71
CA GLN A 472 -6.02 24.27 23.82
C GLN A 472 -6.35 25.02 22.54
N LEU A 473 -7.44 24.63 21.89
CA LEU A 473 -8.00 25.38 20.77
C LEU A 473 -8.85 26.54 21.31
N THR A 474 -8.48 27.76 20.92
CA THR A 474 -9.31 28.95 21.15
C THR A 474 -10.59 28.89 20.31
N ASN A 475 -11.57 29.74 20.62
CA ASN A 475 -12.79 29.85 19.79
C ASN A 475 -12.46 30.25 18.34
N ALA A 476 -11.41 31.05 18.13
CA ALA A 476 -10.93 31.40 16.79
C ALA A 476 -10.36 30.19 16.06
N ASP A 477 -9.54 29.37 16.74
CA ASP A 477 -8.99 28.13 16.19
C ASP A 477 -10.13 27.17 15.78
N ARG A 478 -11.11 26.96 16.67
CA ARG A 478 -12.28 26.10 16.40
C ARG A 478 -13.11 26.59 15.21
N ASN A 479 -13.29 27.89 15.09
CA ASN A 479 -14.01 28.49 13.96
C ASN A 479 -13.23 28.30 12.65
N ALA A 480 -11.91 28.45 12.66
CA ALA A 480 -11.07 28.20 11.49
C ALA A 480 -11.15 26.73 11.05
N VAL A 481 -11.03 25.80 12.00
CA VAL A 481 -11.12 24.34 11.75
C VAL A 481 -12.49 23.93 11.20
N ARG A 482 -13.59 24.51 11.71
CA ARG A 482 -14.95 24.17 11.25
C ARG A 482 -15.20 24.47 9.77
N HIS A 483 -14.55 25.49 9.21
CA HIS A 483 -14.71 25.89 7.81
C HIS A 483 -13.63 25.31 6.89
N ALA A 484 -12.64 24.62 7.45
CA ALA A 484 -11.57 23.98 6.69
C ALA A 484 -12.09 22.74 5.94
N ALA A 485 -11.45 22.42 4.81
CA ALA A 485 -11.77 21.21 4.09
C ALA A 485 -11.30 19.98 4.87
N CYS A 486 -12.22 19.03 5.10
CA CYS A 486 -11.93 17.77 5.79
C CYS A 486 -11.54 16.66 4.80
N ILE A 487 -10.86 15.64 5.34
CA ILE A 487 -10.65 14.37 4.63
C ILE A 487 -12.00 13.71 4.30
N THR A 488 -12.01 12.90 3.24
CA THR A 488 -13.20 12.17 2.81
C THR A 488 -13.69 11.26 3.93
N ALA A 489 -14.97 11.34 4.24
CA ALA A 489 -15.59 10.52 5.27
C ALA A 489 -15.50 9.03 4.91
N GLU A 490 -15.24 8.19 5.91
CA GLU A 490 -15.11 6.75 5.75
C GLU A 490 -15.98 5.98 6.74
N VAL A 491 -16.45 4.82 6.30
CA VAL A 491 -16.93 3.73 7.16
C VAL A 491 -16.15 2.46 6.82
N SER A 492 -16.16 1.49 7.73
CA SER A 492 -15.45 0.24 7.52
C SER A 492 -16.23 -0.98 8.00
N ALA A 493 -15.98 -2.10 7.34
CA ALA A 493 -16.46 -3.42 7.70
C ALA A 493 -15.30 -4.42 7.76
N GLU A 494 -15.50 -5.51 8.49
CA GLU A 494 -14.55 -6.61 8.61
C GLU A 494 -15.26 -7.97 8.58
N ASN A 495 -14.58 -9.00 8.09
CA ASN A 495 -15.13 -10.36 7.96
C ASN A 495 -13.99 -11.40 7.98
N ASP A 496 -14.19 -12.54 8.65
CA ASP A 496 -13.18 -13.59 8.82
C ASP A 496 -13.66 -14.98 8.33
N THR A 497 -14.75 -15.02 7.55
CA THR A 497 -15.46 -16.26 7.22
C THR A 497 -14.90 -17.02 6.00
N ILE A 498 -13.89 -16.47 5.30
CA ILE A 498 -13.27 -17.15 4.14
C ILE A 498 -12.56 -18.43 4.60
N LYS A 499 -12.86 -19.54 3.93
CA LYS A 499 -12.31 -20.87 4.25
C LYS A 499 -11.00 -21.14 3.50
N LEU A 500 -9.86 -20.75 4.09
CA LEU A 500 -8.52 -20.94 3.51
C LEU A 500 -8.22 -22.40 3.12
N GLU A 501 -8.63 -23.36 3.95
CA GLU A 501 -8.40 -24.79 3.66
C GLU A 501 -8.97 -25.20 2.30
N ARG A 502 -10.18 -24.73 1.97
CA ARG A 502 -10.84 -25.00 0.67
C ARG A 502 -10.04 -24.42 -0.50
N LEU A 503 -9.48 -23.22 -0.33
CA LEU A 503 -8.60 -22.60 -1.32
C LEU A 503 -7.32 -23.40 -1.54
N VAL A 504 -6.69 -23.84 -0.45
CA VAL A 504 -5.45 -24.64 -0.52
C VAL A 504 -5.74 -25.97 -1.25
N ASN A 505 -6.84 -26.64 -0.90
CA ASN A 505 -7.26 -27.88 -1.55
C ASN A 505 -7.58 -27.68 -3.03
N LEU A 506 -8.28 -26.60 -3.40
CA LEU A 506 -8.54 -26.25 -4.80
C LEU A 506 -7.22 -26.04 -5.58
N ARG A 507 -6.27 -25.28 -5.02
CA ARG A 507 -4.97 -25.03 -5.67
C ARG A 507 -4.14 -26.30 -5.83
N GLN A 508 -4.17 -27.20 -4.86
CA GLN A 508 -3.54 -28.52 -5.00
C GLN A 508 -4.18 -29.31 -6.14
N MET A 509 -5.50 -29.28 -6.24
CA MET A 509 -6.24 -29.97 -7.30
C MET A 509 -5.96 -29.37 -8.69
N PHE A 510 -5.87 -28.05 -8.82
CA PHE A 510 -5.44 -27.40 -10.06
C PHE A 510 -4.08 -27.92 -10.51
N LYS A 511 -3.09 -27.99 -9.60
CA LYS A 511 -1.76 -28.53 -9.92
C LYS A 511 -1.81 -29.99 -10.38
N GLN A 512 -2.66 -30.81 -9.77
CA GLN A 512 -2.84 -32.21 -10.18
C GLN A 512 -3.49 -32.34 -11.56
N ARG A 513 -4.43 -31.45 -11.90
CA ARG A 513 -5.17 -31.46 -13.18
C ARG A 513 -4.36 -30.89 -14.33
N SER A 514 -3.66 -29.79 -14.12
CA SER A 514 -2.84 -29.14 -15.12
C SER A 514 -1.80 -28.23 -14.48
N GLN A 515 -0.54 -28.40 -14.85
CA GLN A 515 0.55 -27.52 -14.43
C GLN A 515 0.41 -26.08 -14.99
N GLN A 516 -0.49 -25.87 -15.96
CA GLN A 516 -0.74 -24.56 -16.57
C GLN A 516 -1.67 -23.68 -15.70
N ILE A 517 -2.47 -24.27 -14.80
CA ILE A 517 -3.37 -23.51 -13.93
C ILE A 517 -2.57 -23.00 -12.72
N LYS A 518 -1.91 -21.85 -12.90
CA LYS A 518 -1.06 -21.22 -11.88
C LYS A 518 -1.76 -20.03 -11.24
N LEU A 519 -2.81 -20.30 -10.45
CA LEU A 519 -3.52 -19.27 -9.69
C LEU A 519 -3.06 -19.24 -8.22
N THR A 520 -2.70 -18.06 -7.74
CA THR A 520 -2.45 -17.78 -6.33
C THR A 520 -3.74 -17.49 -5.58
N VAL A 521 -3.70 -17.47 -4.25
CA VAL A 521 -4.85 -17.05 -3.43
C VAL A 521 -5.26 -15.62 -3.78
N ASN A 522 -4.29 -14.72 -3.99
CA ASN A 522 -4.55 -13.34 -4.36
C ASN A 522 -5.24 -13.22 -5.73
N ASP A 523 -4.84 -14.05 -6.71
CA ASP A 523 -5.47 -14.03 -8.03
C ASP A 523 -6.94 -14.47 -7.97
N LEU A 524 -7.26 -15.45 -7.10
CA LEU A 524 -8.63 -15.91 -6.91
C LEU A 524 -9.50 -14.87 -6.19
N LEU A 525 -8.97 -14.21 -5.16
CA LEU A 525 -9.66 -13.12 -4.45
C LEU A 525 -9.98 -11.97 -5.42
N LEU A 526 -8.98 -11.54 -6.20
CA LEU A 526 -9.14 -10.46 -7.17
C LEU A 526 -10.11 -10.81 -8.31
N LEU A 527 -10.00 -12.02 -8.86
CA LEU A 527 -10.95 -12.50 -9.86
C LEU A 527 -12.38 -12.47 -9.31
N TYR A 528 -12.58 -12.96 -8.09
CA TYR A 528 -13.90 -12.97 -7.51
C TYR A 528 -14.39 -11.57 -7.13
N ARG A 529 -13.51 -10.64 -6.75
CA ARG A 529 -13.89 -9.23 -6.53
C ARG A 529 -14.53 -8.63 -7.76
N ALA A 530 -13.97 -8.88 -8.95
CA ALA A 530 -14.56 -8.44 -10.20
C ALA A 530 -15.93 -9.11 -10.46
N ILE A 531 -16.06 -10.42 -10.20
CA ILE A 531 -17.33 -11.15 -10.35
C ILE A 531 -18.38 -10.55 -9.41
N HIS A 532 -18.03 -10.36 -8.14
CA HIS A 532 -18.89 -9.80 -7.11
C HIS A 532 -19.38 -8.39 -7.47
N GLY A 533 -18.56 -7.55 -8.10
CA GLY A 533 -19.00 -6.23 -8.58
C GLY A 533 -20.12 -6.30 -9.63
N LEU A 534 -20.27 -7.42 -10.32
CA LEU A 534 -21.31 -7.65 -11.34
C LEU A 534 -22.47 -8.52 -10.84
N THR A 535 -22.30 -9.26 -9.74
CA THR A 535 -23.28 -10.24 -9.25
C THR A 535 -23.79 -9.97 -7.84
N TYR A 536 -23.27 -8.94 -7.17
CA TYR A 536 -23.73 -8.53 -5.85
C TYR A 536 -25.23 -8.29 -5.84
N THR A 537 -25.90 -8.90 -4.87
CA THR A 537 -27.32 -8.68 -4.61
C THR A 537 -27.45 -8.19 -3.17
N PRO A 538 -27.90 -6.95 -2.95
CA PRO A 538 -28.03 -6.41 -1.60
C PRO A 538 -29.13 -7.08 -0.80
N ASN A 539 -29.00 -7.03 0.53
CA ASN A 539 -30.08 -7.44 1.41
C ASN A 539 -31.37 -6.62 1.13
N PRO A 540 -32.52 -7.29 0.89
CA PRO A 540 -33.80 -6.63 0.63
C PRO A 540 -34.24 -5.63 1.71
N ASP A 541 -33.91 -5.89 2.98
CA ASP A 541 -34.25 -5.01 4.09
C ASP A 541 -33.51 -3.67 4.00
N LEU A 542 -32.24 -3.69 3.54
CA LEU A 542 -31.46 -2.46 3.30
C LEU A 542 -32.04 -1.66 2.15
N LEU A 543 -32.45 -2.32 1.07
CA LEU A 543 -33.11 -1.66 -0.05
C LEU A 543 -34.41 -0.97 0.40
N HIS A 544 -35.25 -1.68 1.13
CA HIS A 544 -36.51 -1.12 1.63
C HIS A 544 -36.30 0.10 2.55
N GLU A 545 -35.32 0.02 3.45
CA GLU A 545 -34.96 1.13 4.34
C GLU A 545 -34.47 2.35 3.54
N LEU A 546 -33.62 2.14 2.52
CA LEU A 546 -33.13 3.20 1.65
C LEU A 546 -34.23 3.82 0.79
N GLU A 547 -35.14 3.01 0.23
CA GLU A 547 -36.29 3.51 -0.52
C GLU A 547 -37.19 4.39 0.34
N LYS A 548 -37.43 4.00 1.60
CA LYS A 548 -38.19 4.80 2.57
C LYS A 548 -37.49 6.13 2.88
N LEU A 549 -36.16 6.12 3.02
CA LEU A 549 -35.38 7.35 3.22
C LEU A 549 -35.34 8.21 1.95
N ALA A 550 -35.39 7.62 0.76
CA ALA A 550 -35.41 8.33 -0.51
C ALA A 550 -36.67 9.19 -0.70
N GLN A 551 -37.77 8.83 -0.03
CA GLN A 551 -39.06 9.55 -0.05
C GLN A 551 -39.09 10.80 0.84
N LYS A 552 -38.18 10.93 1.81
CA LYS A 552 -38.13 12.10 2.71
C LYS A 552 -37.20 13.16 2.15
N ALA A 553 -37.63 14.43 2.13
CA ALA A 553 -36.85 15.53 1.54
C ALA A 553 -35.43 15.66 2.13
N GLU A 554 -35.30 15.55 3.45
CA GLU A 554 -34.03 15.73 4.18
C GLU A 554 -33.00 14.63 3.86
N THR A 555 -33.45 13.40 3.60
CA THR A 555 -32.59 12.23 3.39
C THR A 555 -32.53 11.75 1.94
N SER A 556 -33.34 12.35 1.05
CA SER A 556 -33.53 11.88 -0.33
C SER A 556 -32.21 11.77 -1.10
N THR A 557 -31.37 12.81 -1.02
CA THR A 557 -30.08 12.84 -1.72
C THR A 557 -29.14 11.73 -1.25
N ALA A 558 -29.03 11.54 0.07
CA ALA A 558 -28.16 10.51 0.65
C ALA A 558 -28.64 9.09 0.29
N ALA A 559 -29.94 8.86 0.42
CA ALA A 559 -30.55 7.56 0.12
C ALA A 559 -30.50 7.21 -1.37
N LYS A 560 -30.73 8.17 -2.27
CA LYS A 560 -30.58 7.96 -3.72
C LYS A 560 -29.13 7.67 -4.12
N ALA A 561 -28.17 8.36 -3.51
CA ALA A 561 -26.76 8.06 -3.73
C ALA A 561 -26.38 6.65 -3.26
N ALA A 562 -26.94 6.21 -2.13
CA ALA A 562 -26.74 4.84 -1.63
C ALA A 562 -27.40 3.79 -2.53
N LEU A 563 -28.65 4.00 -2.95
CA LEU A 563 -29.34 3.11 -3.90
C LEU A 563 -28.56 2.99 -5.22
N HIS A 564 -28.10 4.11 -5.78
CA HIS A 564 -27.25 4.10 -6.96
C HIS A 564 -25.98 3.27 -6.74
N ALA A 565 -25.26 3.51 -5.64
CA ALA A 565 -24.00 2.81 -5.35
C ALA A 565 -24.15 1.30 -5.11
N ILE A 566 -25.34 0.85 -4.70
CA ILE A 566 -25.67 -0.55 -4.46
C ILE A 566 -26.19 -1.24 -5.72
N GLN A 567 -26.88 -0.51 -6.59
CA GLN A 567 -27.46 -1.02 -7.85
C GLN A 567 -26.49 -0.91 -9.05
N GLU A 568 -25.38 -0.20 -8.87
CA GLU A 568 -24.34 -0.04 -9.89
C GLU A 568 -23.51 -1.32 -10.00
N HIS A 569 -23.69 -2.04 -11.11
CA HIS A 569 -22.97 -3.27 -11.42
C HIS A 569 -21.77 -2.96 -12.30
N LEU A 570 -20.64 -2.65 -11.68
CA LEU A 570 -19.41 -2.30 -12.39
C LEU A 570 -18.27 -3.28 -12.07
N ASN A 571 -17.48 -3.54 -13.10
CA ASN A 571 -16.18 -4.16 -12.96
C ASN A 571 -15.15 -3.05 -12.69
N PRO A 572 -14.64 -2.91 -11.46
CA PRO A 572 -13.76 -1.79 -11.13
C PRO A 572 -12.34 -2.04 -11.64
N THR A 573 -11.63 -0.96 -11.96
CA THR A 573 -10.17 -1.00 -12.07
C THR A 573 -9.56 -1.06 -10.67
N ILE A 574 -8.83 -2.14 -10.40
CA ILE A 574 -8.23 -2.44 -9.10
C ILE A 574 -6.74 -2.12 -9.15
N LEU A 575 -6.28 -1.29 -8.22
CA LEU A 575 -4.87 -1.10 -7.93
C LEU A 575 -4.40 -2.19 -6.95
N MET A 576 -3.39 -2.95 -7.37
CA MET A 576 -2.70 -3.94 -6.55
C MET A 576 -1.25 -3.50 -6.33
N PRO A 577 -0.81 -3.33 -5.08
CA PRO A 577 0.61 -3.11 -4.78
C PRO A 577 1.39 -4.42 -4.97
N VAL A 578 2.46 -4.38 -5.75
CA VAL A 578 3.39 -5.50 -5.97
C VAL A 578 4.69 -5.21 -5.24
N ASP A 579 5.18 -6.15 -4.43
CA ASP A 579 6.45 -6.02 -3.71
C ASP A 579 7.62 -5.92 -4.69
N ALA A 580 8.24 -4.73 -4.74
CA ALA A 580 9.42 -4.41 -5.52
C ALA A 580 10.71 -4.51 -4.68
N SER A 581 10.58 -4.58 -3.36
CA SER A 581 11.71 -4.44 -2.44
C SER A 581 12.73 -5.58 -2.56
N GLN A 582 12.34 -6.75 -3.10
CA GLN A 582 13.24 -7.88 -3.29
C GLN A 582 14.42 -7.56 -4.23
N THR A 583 14.19 -6.82 -5.32
CA THR A 583 15.24 -6.47 -6.30
C THR A 583 15.92 -5.15 -5.97
N ASN A 584 15.18 -4.17 -5.46
CA ASN A 584 15.70 -2.90 -4.99
C ASN A 584 14.85 -2.41 -3.80
N PRO A 585 15.34 -2.52 -2.55
CA PRO A 585 14.57 -2.12 -1.37
C PRO A 585 14.05 -0.69 -1.40
N ARG A 586 14.69 0.23 -2.13
CA ARG A 586 14.25 1.63 -2.28
C ARG A 586 12.96 1.81 -3.09
N ASP A 587 12.63 0.85 -3.94
CA ASP A 587 11.43 0.94 -4.78
C ASP A 587 10.17 0.52 -4.02
N ARG A 588 10.31 -0.30 -2.96
CA ARG A 588 9.26 -0.82 -2.06
C ARG A 588 8.10 -1.51 -2.78
N LEU A 589 7.24 -0.74 -3.43
CA LEU A 589 6.02 -1.18 -4.09
C LEU A 589 5.90 -0.61 -5.50
N TYR A 590 5.58 -1.49 -6.45
CA TYR A 590 5.10 -1.11 -7.77
C TYR A 590 3.59 -1.35 -7.84
N PRO A 591 2.75 -0.31 -7.96
CA PRO A 591 1.34 -0.52 -8.20
C PRO A 591 1.11 -1.00 -9.62
N ILE A 592 0.16 -1.92 -9.76
CA ILE A 592 -0.47 -2.22 -11.03
C ILE A 592 -1.95 -1.89 -10.93
N SER A 593 -2.45 -1.10 -11.87
CA SER A 593 -3.89 -0.96 -12.09
C SER A 593 -4.29 -1.98 -13.14
N PHE A 594 -5.30 -2.79 -12.84
CA PHE A 594 -5.82 -3.74 -13.80
C PHE A 594 -7.34 -3.85 -13.66
N GLU A 595 -7.99 -4.07 -14.79
CA GLU A 595 -9.38 -4.48 -14.85
C GLU A 595 -9.41 -5.97 -15.22
N VAL A 596 -10.18 -6.77 -14.49
CA VAL A 596 -10.31 -8.20 -14.83
C VAL A 596 -11.11 -8.30 -16.13
N PRO A 597 -10.62 -8.97 -17.18
CA PRO A 597 -11.30 -9.05 -18.48
C PRO A 597 -12.48 -10.04 -18.45
N LEU A 598 -13.47 -9.82 -17.58
CA LEU A 598 -14.60 -10.75 -17.37
C LEU A 598 -15.46 -10.90 -18.62
N ALA A 599 -15.75 -9.79 -19.31
CA ALA A 599 -16.57 -9.78 -20.51
C ALA A 599 -15.86 -10.47 -21.68
N ASP A 600 -14.61 -10.11 -21.94
CA ASP A 600 -13.80 -10.69 -23.03
C ASP A 600 -13.61 -12.21 -22.86
N LEU A 601 -13.43 -12.66 -21.62
CA LEU A 601 -13.27 -14.07 -21.32
C LEU A 601 -14.61 -14.81 -21.13
N ASN A 602 -15.74 -14.11 -21.11
CA ASN A 602 -17.07 -14.61 -20.75
C ASN A 602 -17.02 -15.54 -19.52
N LEU A 603 -16.27 -15.14 -18.49
CA LEU A 603 -15.93 -16.04 -17.37
C LEU A 603 -17.16 -16.45 -16.55
N ILE A 604 -18.08 -15.51 -16.32
CA ILE A 604 -19.34 -15.76 -15.60
C ILE A 604 -20.20 -16.75 -16.40
N GLY A 605 -20.49 -16.44 -17.67
CA GLY A 605 -21.29 -17.33 -18.51
C GLY A 605 -20.66 -18.69 -18.76
N LEU A 606 -19.32 -18.80 -18.76
CA LEU A 606 -18.63 -20.10 -18.82
C LEU A 606 -18.76 -20.86 -17.51
N HIS A 607 -18.68 -20.18 -16.36
CA HIS A 607 -18.87 -20.80 -15.05
C HIS A 607 -20.27 -21.42 -14.96
N ASP A 608 -21.32 -20.65 -15.22
CA ASP A 608 -22.71 -21.08 -15.11
C ASP A 608 -23.02 -22.26 -16.05
N LYS A 609 -22.58 -22.18 -17.31
CA LYS A 609 -22.76 -23.28 -18.29
C LYS A 609 -22.03 -24.55 -17.86
N THR A 610 -20.84 -24.41 -17.30
CA THR A 610 -20.05 -25.57 -16.84
C THR A 610 -20.70 -26.20 -15.63
N LEU A 611 -21.22 -25.40 -14.70
CA LEU A 611 -21.92 -25.88 -13.51
C LEU A 611 -23.24 -26.56 -13.87
N ALA A 612 -24.05 -25.95 -14.75
CA ALA A 612 -25.30 -26.56 -15.24
C ALA A 612 -25.05 -27.89 -15.95
N ALA A 613 -24.01 -27.98 -16.80
CA ALA A 613 -23.65 -29.23 -17.46
C ALA A 613 -23.13 -30.29 -16.46
N LEU A 614 -22.43 -29.87 -15.40
CA LEU A 614 -22.02 -30.77 -14.32
C LEU A 614 -23.23 -31.32 -13.57
N ASP A 615 -24.18 -30.47 -13.21
CA ASP A 615 -25.40 -30.87 -12.51
C ASP A 615 -26.25 -31.81 -13.37
N ASP A 616 -26.40 -31.51 -14.66
CA ASP A 616 -27.06 -32.40 -15.63
C ASP A 616 -26.38 -33.77 -15.73
N TYR A 617 -25.04 -33.80 -15.82
CA TYR A 617 -24.29 -35.06 -15.80
C TYR A 617 -24.46 -35.82 -14.47
N ILE A 618 -24.44 -35.13 -13.32
CA ILE A 618 -24.63 -35.77 -12.01
C ILE A 618 -26.03 -36.39 -11.91
N ASN A 619 -27.04 -35.72 -12.44
CA ASN A 619 -28.44 -36.14 -12.37
C ASN A 619 -28.76 -37.28 -13.36
N THR A 620 -28.33 -37.15 -14.61
CA THR A 620 -28.65 -38.12 -15.67
C THR A 620 -27.71 -39.32 -15.69
N ARG A 621 -26.44 -39.11 -15.28
CA ARG A 621 -25.33 -40.07 -15.41
C ARG A 621 -25.09 -40.56 -16.84
N ASP A 622 -25.56 -39.80 -17.83
CA ASP A 622 -25.41 -40.15 -19.24
C ASP A 622 -24.01 -39.78 -19.77
N THR A 623 -23.54 -40.56 -20.74
CA THR A 623 -22.27 -40.31 -21.44
C THR A 623 -22.33 -39.04 -22.28
N MET A 624 -23.47 -38.72 -22.91
CA MET A 624 -23.59 -37.48 -23.69
C MET A 624 -23.55 -36.25 -22.77
N ALA A 625 -24.21 -36.32 -21.61
CA ALA A 625 -24.14 -35.29 -20.58
C ALA A 625 -22.70 -35.11 -20.03
N TYR A 626 -21.96 -36.21 -19.83
CA TYR A 626 -20.54 -36.14 -19.47
C TYR A 626 -19.70 -35.43 -20.54
N ASP A 627 -19.88 -35.78 -21.81
CA ASP A 627 -19.09 -35.19 -22.90
C ASP A 627 -19.36 -33.70 -23.06
N ALA A 628 -20.61 -33.27 -22.86
CA ALA A 628 -20.99 -31.85 -22.79
C ALA A 628 -20.31 -31.14 -21.61
N PHE A 629 -20.40 -31.70 -20.40
CA PHE A 629 -19.71 -31.18 -19.23
C PHE A 629 -18.19 -31.09 -19.45
N TYR A 630 -17.56 -32.16 -19.94
CA TYR A 630 -16.12 -32.23 -20.16
C TYR A 630 -15.64 -31.17 -21.14
N LYS A 631 -16.40 -30.92 -22.22
CA LYS A 631 -16.12 -29.83 -23.17
C LYS A 631 -16.15 -28.45 -22.49
N HIS A 632 -17.16 -28.20 -21.65
CA HIS A 632 -17.28 -26.94 -20.91
C HIS A 632 -16.19 -26.78 -19.84
N GLN A 633 -15.93 -27.83 -19.05
CA GLN A 633 -14.87 -27.90 -18.05
C GLN A 633 -13.49 -27.56 -18.66
N ARG A 634 -13.12 -28.19 -19.78
CA ARG A 634 -11.85 -27.91 -20.44
C ARG A 634 -11.73 -26.46 -20.89
N LYS A 635 -12.78 -25.91 -21.50
CA LYS A 635 -12.79 -24.52 -21.95
C LYS A 635 -12.64 -23.58 -20.75
N TYR A 636 -13.41 -23.81 -19.69
CA TYR A 636 -13.40 -22.96 -18.51
C TYR A 636 -12.06 -23.00 -17.76
N LEU A 637 -11.50 -24.19 -17.51
CA LEU A 637 -10.19 -24.33 -16.87
C LEU A 637 -9.05 -23.76 -17.73
N ALA A 638 -9.14 -23.86 -19.06
CA ALA A 638 -8.17 -23.23 -19.96
C ALA A 638 -8.25 -21.69 -19.91
N THR A 639 -9.46 -21.13 -19.82
CA THR A 639 -9.65 -19.68 -19.63
C THR A 639 -9.05 -19.22 -18.30
N LEU A 640 -9.25 -19.97 -17.20
CA LEU A 640 -8.65 -19.68 -15.90
C LEU A 640 -7.11 -19.77 -15.93
N ALA A 641 -6.55 -20.74 -16.66
CA ALA A 641 -5.11 -20.83 -16.87
C ALA A 641 -4.57 -19.61 -17.63
N GLY A 642 -5.27 -19.18 -18.69
CA GLY A 642 -4.93 -17.97 -19.46
C GLY A 642 -4.95 -16.72 -18.60
N PHE A 643 -5.96 -16.56 -17.73
CA PHE A 643 -6.01 -15.46 -16.76
C PHE A 643 -4.81 -15.50 -15.80
N GLY A 644 -4.46 -16.67 -15.27
CA GLY A 644 -3.29 -16.82 -14.40
C GLY A 644 -1.98 -16.41 -15.08
N GLU A 645 -1.78 -16.78 -16.35
CA GLU A 645 -0.61 -16.38 -17.13
C GLU A 645 -0.54 -14.86 -17.35
N VAL A 646 -1.67 -14.20 -17.63
CA VAL A 646 -1.75 -12.74 -17.72
C VAL A 646 -1.35 -12.08 -16.41
N MET A 647 -1.85 -12.58 -15.27
CA MET A 647 -1.49 -12.05 -13.95
C MET A 647 -0.01 -12.24 -13.62
N VAL A 648 0.58 -13.39 -13.98
CA VAL A 648 2.01 -13.65 -13.79
C VAL A 648 2.84 -12.66 -14.61
N ARG A 649 2.49 -12.44 -15.88
CA ARG A 649 3.18 -11.47 -16.74
C ARG A 649 3.03 -10.03 -16.26
N ALA A 650 1.82 -9.64 -15.88
CA ALA A 650 1.56 -8.29 -15.35
C ALA A 650 2.41 -8.01 -14.09
N LYS A 651 2.50 -8.98 -13.17
CA LYS A 651 3.37 -8.88 -11.99
C LYS A 651 4.85 -8.84 -12.37
N ALA A 652 5.30 -9.64 -13.34
CA ALA A 652 6.68 -9.64 -13.79
C ALA A 652 7.10 -8.27 -14.38
N VAL A 653 6.26 -7.69 -15.23
CA VAL A 653 6.46 -6.34 -15.81
C VAL A 653 6.43 -5.26 -14.72
N ALA A 654 5.61 -5.43 -13.68
CA ALA A 654 5.61 -4.52 -12.55
C ALA A 654 6.93 -4.59 -11.78
N VAL A 655 7.40 -5.79 -11.42
CA VAL A 655 8.65 -6.01 -10.67
C VAL A 655 9.89 -5.51 -11.42
N SER A 656 9.89 -5.53 -12.76
CA SER A 656 10.96 -4.92 -13.56
C SER A 656 10.95 -3.39 -13.55
N GLY A 657 9.94 -2.74 -12.95
CA GLY A 657 9.78 -1.28 -12.96
C GLY A 657 9.43 -0.75 -14.36
N GLU A 658 8.82 -1.58 -15.20
CA GLU A 658 8.45 -1.32 -16.59
C GLU A 658 6.94 -1.20 -16.79
N SER A 659 6.15 -1.21 -15.70
CA SER A 659 4.71 -0.98 -15.81
C SER A 659 4.40 0.40 -16.38
N ALA A 660 3.27 0.53 -17.08
CA ALA A 660 2.83 1.81 -17.64
C ALA A 660 2.74 2.91 -16.57
N SER A 661 2.33 2.56 -15.34
CA SER A 661 2.31 3.46 -14.19
C SER A 661 3.72 3.93 -13.82
N VAL A 662 4.70 3.03 -13.71
CA VAL A 662 6.10 3.41 -13.39
C VAL A 662 6.77 4.17 -14.52
N GLY A 663 6.51 3.80 -15.77
CA GLY A 663 6.96 4.53 -16.95
C GLY A 663 6.42 5.96 -16.97
N THR A 664 5.12 6.16 -16.71
CA THR A 664 4.51 7.49 -16.60
C THR A 664 5.14 8.30 -15.46
N ILE A 665 5.41 7.68 -14.33
CA ILE A 665 6.08 8.32 -13.18
C ILE A 665 7.48 8.81 -13.53
N LYS A 666 8.29 7.97 -14.18
CA LYS A 666 9.62 8.35 -14.68
C LYS A 666 9.53 9.42 -15.76
N LEU A 667 8.46 9.46 -16.55
CA LEU A 667 8.21 10.50 -17.54
C LEU A 667 7.96 11.89 -16.90
N LEU A 668 7.30 11.92 -15.74
CA LEU A 668 7.00 13.15 -14.99
C LEU A 668 8.21 13.68 -14.17
N ALA A 669 9.30 12.91 -14.12
CA ALA A 669 10.47 13.25 -13.35
C ALA A 669 11.20 14.49 -13.92
N HIS A 670 11.76 15.34 -13.05
CA HIS A 670 12.44 16.61 -13.39
C HIS A 670 11.59 17.72 -14.06
N MET A 671 10.28 17.57 -14.21
CA MET A 671 9.46 18.67 -14.76
C MET A 671 9.50 19.92 -13.86
N PRO A 672 9.37 21.14 -14.37
CA PRO A 672 9.25 22.34 -13.51
C PRO A 672 7.94 22.29 -12.71
N MET A 673 7.93 22.88 -11.51
CA MET A 673 6.76 22.89 -10.62
C MET A 673 5.48 23.44 -11.28
N ALA A 674 5.59 24.36 -12.23
CA ALA A 674 4.45 24.90 -12.97
C ALA A 674 3.77 23.84 -13.87
N LEU A 675 4.56 23.02 -14.58
CA LEU A 675 4.07 21.90 -15.39
C LEU A 675 3.52 20.76 -14.52
N ARG A 676 4.17 20.48 -13.38
CA ARG A 676 3.65 19.52 -12.38
C ARG A 676 2.24 19.92 -11.91
N ARG A 677 2.02 21.21 -11.59
CA ARG A 677 0.71 21.75 -11.18
C ARG A 677 -0.36 21.68 -12.26
N LEU A 678 0.03 21.79 -13.53
CA LEU A 678 -0.90 21.62 -14.66
C LEU A 678 -1.35 20.15 -14.75
N LEU A 679 -0.40 19.22 -14.67
CA LEU A 679 -0.61 17.79 -14.84
C LEU A 679 -1.35 17.15 -13.65
N ASP A 680 -1.16 17.60 -12.40
CA ASP A 680 -1.93 17.15 -11.23
C ASP A 680 -3.45 17.38 -11.38
N LYS A 681 -3.84 18.41 -12.16
CA LYS A 681 -5.25 18.69 -12.45
C LYS A 681 -5.84 17.80 -13.54
N ILE A 682 -5.01 17.05 -14.29
CA ILE A 682 -5.46 16.26 -15.45
C ILE A 682 -6.08 14.91 -15.04
N PRO A 683 -5.50 14.07 -14.16
CA PRO A 683 -6.15 12.83 -13.71
C PRO A 683 -7.51 13.08 -13.04
N ASN A 684 -7.62 14.17 -12.27
CA ASN A 684 -8.90 14.55 -11.66
C ASN A 684 -9.96 14.95 -12.69
N ARG A 685 -9.54 15.40 -13.89
CA ARG A 685 -10.42 15.81 -15.00
C ARG A 685 -10.76 14.68 -15.99
N PHE A 686 -10.00 13.59 -16.01
CA PHE A 686 -10.22 12.46 -16.94
C PHE A 686 -10.22 11.12 -16.20
N ASP A 687 -11.39 10.47 -16.15
CA ASP A 687 -11.58 9.20 -15.45
C ASP A 687 -10.67 8.09 -16.00
N VAL A 688 -10.47 8.03 -17.32
CA VAL A 688 -9.62 7.03 -17.99
C VAL A 688 -8.15 7.09 -17.53
N LEU A 689 -7.58 8.30 -17.41
CA LEU A 689 -6.18 8.47 -16.97
C LEU A 689 -6.03 8.14 -15.48
N ASN A 690 -7.04 8.49 -14.68
CA ASN A 690 -7.07 8.14 -13.27
C ASN A 690 -7.19 6.63 -13.05
N ASP A 691 -8.03 5.95 -13.81
CA ASP A 691 -8.24 4.51 -13.73
C ASP A 691 -6.95 3.76 -14.11
N ILE A 692 -6.23 4.22 -15.15
CA ILE A 692 -4.94 3.66 -15.56
C ILE A 692 -3.85 3.90 -14.50
N ILE A 693 -3.76 5.11 -13.93
CA ILE A 693 -2.62 5.47 -13.06
C ILE A 693 -2.84 5.08 -11.59
N LYS A 694 -4.04 5.32 -11.06
CA LYS A 694 -4.33 5.19 -9.61
C LYS A 694 -5.37 4.10 -9.29
N GLY A 695 -6.18 3.68 -10.26
CA GLY A 695 -7.32 2.77 -10.03
C GLY A 695 -8.43 3.39 -9.18
N ARG A 696 -9.61 2.75 -9.17
CA ARG A 696 -10.76 3.17 -8.34
C ARG A 696 -10.80 2.46 -6.99
N GLU A 697 -10.19 1.29 -6.92
CA GLU A 697 -10.09 0.50 -5.70
C GLU A 697 -8.63 0.14 -5.41
N VAL A 698 -8.31 -0.06 -4.13
CA VAL A 698 -7.04 -0.65 -3.71
C VAL A 698 -7.31 -2.02 -3.11
N PHE A 699 -6.54 -3.02 -3.53
CA PHE A 699 -6.61 -4.36 -2.95
C PHE A 699 -5.23 -4.78 -2.46
N SER A 700 -5.08 -4.87 -1.13
CA SER A 700 -3.80 -5.14 -0.47
C SER A 700 -3.90 -6.40 0.38
N ASN A 701 -2.99 -7.33 0.12
CA ASN A 701 -2.91 -8.60 0.84
C ASN A 701 -1.48 -8.81 1.34
N ILE A 702 -1.32 -8.81 2.66
CA ILE A 702 -0.01 -9.01 3.31
C ILE A 702 0.25 -10.48 3.68
N GLY A 703 -0.75 -11.36 3.46
CA GLY A 703 -0.66 -12.79 3.75
C GLY A 703 -0.39 -13.08 5.23
N GLN A 704 0.28 -14.20 5.50
CA GLN A 704 0.78 -14.54 6.82
C GLN A 704 2.21 -13.99 6.98
N VAL A 705 2.43 -13.13 7.97
CA VAL A 705 3.72 -12.44 8.16
C VAL A 705 4.82 -13.39 8.62
N ALA A 706 4.50 -14.26 9.58
CA ALA A 706 5.38 -15.32 10.06
C ALA A 706 4.55 -16.51 10.56
N PRO A 707 5.10 -17.74 10.57
CA PRO A 707 4.37 -18.93 11.03
C PRO A 707 3.82 -18.82 12.45
N ASN A 708 4.48 -18.03 13.31
CA ASN A 708 4.09 -17.80 14.71
C ASN A 708 3.74 -16.32 14.97
N SER A 709 3.37 -15.57 13.92
CA SER A 709 3.01 -14.15 14.08
C SER A 709 1.80 -13.98 15.00
N SER A 710 1.83 -12.90 15.77
CA SER A 710 0.75 -12.48 16.64
C SER A 710 -0.22 -11.50 15.97
N LEU A 711 -0.01 -11.19 14.69
CA LEU A 711 -0.85 -10.29 13.92
C LEU A 711 -2.13 -10.98 13.48
N CYS A 712 -3.26 -10.30 13.67
CA CYS A 712 -4.58 -10.88 13.43
C CYS A 712 -5.53 -10.03 12.57
N ARG A 713 -5.38 -8.70 12.52
CA ARG A 713 -6.21 -7.82 11.70
C ARG A 713 -5.37 -6.81 10.93
N PHE A 714 -5.82 -6.44 9.73
CA PHE A 714 -5.15 -5.49 8.85
C PHE A 714 -6.16 -4.65 8.07
N ILE A 715 -5.95 -3.33 8.04
CA ILE A 715 -6.62 -2.40 7.10
C ILE A 715 -5.57 -1.74 6.21
N THR A 716 -5.85 -1.62 4.91
CA THR A 716 -4.93 -0.98 3.97
C THR A 716 -5.09 0.54 3.91
N ALA A 717 -4.10 1.23 3.31
CA ALA A 717 -4.12 2.66 3.09
C ALA A 717 -4.89 3.05 1.82
N LYS A 718 -5.39 4.29 1.79
CA LYS A 718 -5.97 4.92 0.60
C LYS A 718 -5.14 6.15 0.26
N ASP A 719 -4.74 6.31 -0.99
CA ASP A 719 -4.08 7.54 -1.42
C ASP A 719 -5.02 8.76 -1.38
N ASP A 720 -4.49 9.95 -1.68
CA ASP A 720 -5.22 11.21 -1.56
C ASP A 720 -6.28 11.43 -2.66
N ASN A 721 -6.50 10.43 -3.51
CA ASN A 721 -7.41 10.52 -4.63
C ASN A 721 -8.87 10.43 -4.17
N ASP A 722 -9.66 11.47 -4.46
CA ASP A 722 -11.09 11.49 -4.16
C ASP A 722 -11.88 10.49 -5.03
N LYS A 723 -11.31 10.02 -6.15
CA LYS A 723 -11.94 8.98 -7.00
C LYS A 723 -11.74 7.55 -6.49
N LYS A 724 -10.92 7.34 -5.45
CA LYS A 724 -10.78 6.03 -4.82
C LYS A 724 -11.92 5.78 -3.86
N THR A 725 -12.77 4.81 -4.20
CA THR A 725 -14.03 4.59 -3.52
C THR A 725 -13.98 3.45 -2.51
N LEU A 726 -13.16 2.42 -2.74
CA LEU A 726 -13.01 1.26 -1.83
C LEU A 726 -11.54 0.90 -1.61
N ALA A 727 -11.22 0.46 -0.40
CA ALA A 727 -9.90 -0.07 -0.06
C ALA A 727 -10.01 -1.38 0.74
N TRP A 728 -9.45 -2.45 0.20
CA TRP A 728 -9.53 -3.82 0.73
C TRP A 728 -8.21 -4.22 1.39
N GLY A 729 -8.28 -4.64 2.66
CA GLY A 729 -7.17 -5.24 3.39
C GLY A 729 -7.39 -6.74 3.60
N VAL A 730 -6.33 -7.53 3.43
CA VAL A 730 -6.34 -8.98 3.69
C VAL A 730 -5.09 -9.37 4.48
N ILE A 731 -5.30 -10.11 5.57
CA ILE A 731 -4.24 -10.78 6.35
C ILE A 731 -4.65 -12.23 6.63
N THR A 732 -3.69 -13.13 6.69
CA THR A 732 -3.90 -14.50 7.17
C THR A 732 -3.22 -14.67 8.51
N ASP A 733 -3.98 -15.05 9.54
CA ASP A 733 -3.44 -15.28 10.87
C ASP A 733 -2.77 -16.66 11.00
N THR A 734 -2.23 -16.96 12.18
CA THR A 734 -1.55 -18.24 12.46
C THR A 734 -2.48 -19.44 12.59
N ASN A 735 -3.77 -19.22 12.76
CA ASN A 735 -4.79 -20.27 12.75
C ASN A 735 -5.28 -20.58 11.32
N GLY A 736 -4.73 -19.90 10.32
CA GLY A 736 -5.15 -20.05 8.93
C GLY A 736 -6.48 -19.37 8.61
N VAL A 737 -6.92 -18.42 9.43
CA VAL A 737 -8.11 -17.59 9.17
C VAL A 737 -7.71 -16.41 8.29
N ILE A 738 -8.48 -16.15 7.24
CA ILE A 738 -8.31 -14.96 6.39
C ILE A 738 -9.22 -13.87 6.94
N HIS A 739 -8.61 -12.79 7.40
CA HIS A 739 -9.32 -11.60 7.86
C HIS A 739 -9.37 -10.57 6.73
N LEU A 740 -10.58 -10.19 6.35
CA LEU A 740 -10.87 -9.15 5.38
C LEU A 740 -11.24 -7.87 6.11
N SER A 741 -10.83 -6.75 5.53
CA SER A 741 -11.36 -5.44 5.88
C SER A 741 -11.70 -4.65 4.62
N LEU A 742 -12.75 -3.85 4.71
CA LEU A 742 -13.20 -2.95 3.67
C LEU A 742 -13.38 -1.56 4.24
N ARG A 743 -12.69 -0.58 3.66
CA ARG A 743 -12.94 0.85 3.90
C ARG A 743 -13.72 1.42 2.71
N ASP A 744 -14.82 2.10 3.00
CA ASP A 744 -15.74 2.64 2.02
C ASP A 744 -15.79 4.16 2.09
N PHE A 745 -15.53 4.77 0.93
CA PHE A 745 -15.46 6.22 0.71
C PHE A 745 -16.43 6.67 -0.38
N ARG A 746 -17.31 5.78 -0.84
CA ARG A 746 -18.28 6.11 -1.90
C ARG A 746 -19.12 7.32 -1.47
N PRO A 747 -19.61 8.15 -2.42
CA PRO A 747 -20.27 9.42 -2.11
C PRO A 747 -21.41 9.34 -1.09
N HIS A 748 -22.15 8.23 -1.09
CA HIS A 748 -23.24 8.00 -0.15
C HIS A 748 -22.80 7.96 1.32
N VAL A 749 -21.56 7.56 1.62
CA VAL A 749 -21.03 7.47 2.99
C VAL A 749 -21.02 8.84 3.66
N GLY A 750 -20.39 9.84 3.02
CA GLY A 750 -20.33 11.21 3.54
C GLY A 750 -21.72 11.86 3.62
N LEU A 751 -22.60 11.58 2.65
CA LEU A 751 -23.96 12.09 2.63
C LEU A 751 -24.82 11.51 3.77
N LEU A 752 -24.73 10.20 4.01
CA LEU A 752 -25.45 9.52 5.09
C LEU A 752 -24.93 9.97 6.46
N ILE A 753 -23.62 10.08 6.65
CA ILE A 753 -23.03 10.60 7.90
C ILE A 753 -23.52 12.02 8.19
N LYS A 754 -23.51 12.90 7.18
CA LYS A 754 -24.01 14.28 7.33
C LYS A 754 -25.51 14.32 7.67
N ALA A 755 -26.28 13.36 7.19
CA ALA A 755 -27.70 13.21 7.50
C ALA A 755 -27.98 12.49 8.84
N GLY A 756 -26.96 12.07 9.59
CA GLY A 756 -27.11 11.37 10.87
C GLY A 756 -27.29 9.84 10.76
N TYR A 757 -27.07 9.25 9.59
CA TYR A 757 -27.26 7.81 9.29
C TYR A 757 -25.94 7.06 9.13
N ARG A 758 -24.95 7.31 10.00
CA ARG A 758 -23.64 6.63 9.96
C ARG A 758 -23.78 5.11 10.07
N ASP A 759 -24.66 4.63 10.95
CA ASP A 759 -24.89 3.20 11.17
C ASP A 759 -25.46 2.51 9.94
N LEU A 760 -26.30 3.20 9.16
CA LEU A 760 -26.82 2.68 7.90
C LEU A 760 -25.70 2.57 6.86
N ALA A 761 -24.83 3.58 6.75
CA ALA A 761 -23.66 3.50 5.87
C ALA A 761 -22.76 2.31 6.23
N LYS A 762 -22.53 2.09 7.53
CA LYS A 762 -21.78 0.92 8.02
C LYS A 762 -22.45 -0.40 7.67
N ARG A 763 -23.79 -0.51 7.83
CA ARG A 763 -24.55 -1.70 7.46
C ARG A 763 -24.47 -2.02 5.96
N ILE A 764 -24.51 -1.00 5.10
CA ILE A 764 -24.33 -1.16 3.64
C ILE A 764 -22.94 -1.73 3.33
N THR A 765 -21.89 -1.16 3.93
CA THR A 765 -20.52 -1.64 3.73
C THR A 765 -20.32 -3.06 4.28
N GLN A 766 -20.93 -3.40 5.42
CA GLN A 766 -20.87 -4.73 6.00
C GLN A 766 -21.59 -5.77 5.13
N ASP A 767 -22.81 -5.47 4.67
CA ASP A 767 -23.56 -6.34 3.76
C ASP A 767 -22.77 -6.67 2.49
N TYR A 768 -22.17 -5.64 1.88
CA TYR A 768 -21.33 -5.81 0.71
C TYR A 768 -20.11 -6.74 0.97
N LEU A 769 -19.44 -6.57 2.11
CA LEU A 769 -18.30 -7.42 2.48
C LEU A 769 -18.71 -8.86 2.81
N ASP A 770 -19.83 -9.04 3.50
CA ASP A 770 -20.36 -10.35 3.88
C ASP A 770 -20.80 -11.15 2.64
N GLU A 771 -21.51 -10.51 1.71
CA GLU A 771 -21.88 -11.13 0.43
C GLU A 771 -20.65 -11.48 -0.42
N TYR A 772 -19.60 -10.64 -0.40
CA TYR A 772 -18.33 -10.98 -1.03
C TYR A 772 -17.72 -12.26 -0.42
N ALA A 773 -17.62 -12.35 0.92
CA ALA A 773 -17.00 -13.50 1.59
C ALA A 773 -17.81 -14.80 1.39
N ASN A 774 -19.14 -14.72 1.53
CA ASN A 774 -20.05 -15.84 1.34
C ASN A 774 -20.05 -16.32 -0.12
N GLY A 775 -20.16 -15.38 -1.05
CA GLY A 775 -20.12 -15.65 -2.47
C GLY A 775 -18.76 -16.23 -2.91
N PHE A 776 -17.65 -15.75 -2.35
CA PHE A 776 -16.33 -16.29 -2.64
C PHE A 776 -16.20 -17.73 -2.17
N ASN A 777 -16.64 -18.04 -0.95
CA ASN A 777 -16.66 -19.40 -0.43
C ASN A 777 -17.48 -20.36 -1.32
N ARG A 778 -18.61 -19.88 -1.86
CA ARG A 778 -19.45 -20.62 -2.80
C ARG A 778 -18.73 -20.86 -4.12
N TYR A 779 -18.15 -19.80 -4.70
CA TYR A 779 -17.39 -19.87 -5.94
C TYR A 779 -16.21 -20.86 -5.85
N ILE A 780 -15.46 -20.84 -4.74
CA ILE A 780 -14.35 -21.80 -4.52
C ILE A 780 -14.87 -23.24 -4.43
N GLN A 781 -16.03 -23.46 -3.79
CA GLN A 781 -16.65 -24.78 -3.72
C GLN A 781 -17.13 -25.26 -5.11
N GLU A 782 -17.74 -24.39 -5.90
CA GLU A 782 -18.18 -24.70 -7.27
C GLU A 782 -16.99 -24.99 -8.18
N LEU A 783 -15.92 -24.17 -8.12
CA LEU A 783 -14.66 -24.42 -8.81
C LEU A 783 -14.07 -25.77 -8.44
N TRP A 784 -14.10 -26.14 -7.15
CA TRP A 784 -13.63 -27.44 -6.69
C TRP A 784 -14.46 -28.57 -7.28
N ARG A 785 -15.81 -28.46 -7.29
CA ARG A 785 -16.70 -29.46 -7.91
C ARG A 785 -16.39 -29.64 -9.39
N ILE A 786 -16.29 -28.52 -10.12
CA ILE A 786 -15.93 -28.51 -11.54
C ILE A 786 -14.56 -29.17 -11.74
N THR A 787 -13.57 -28.87 -10.91
CA THR A 787 -12.21 -29.39 -11.08
C THR A 787 -12.08 -30.85 -10.64
N ALA A 788 -12.87 -31.30 -9.67
CA ALA A 788 -12.79 -32.66 -9.13
C ALA A 788 -13.40 -33.70 -10.07
N ALA A 789 -14.51 -33.37 -10.74
CA ALA A 789 -15.26 -34.30 -11.57
C ALA A 789 -14.45 -34.83 -12.77
N SER A 790 -14.12 -36.13 -12.78
CA SER A 790 -13.56 -36.87 -13.91
C SER A 790 -14.17 -38.27 -14.02
N LYS A 791 -14.11 -38.84 -15.23
CA LYS A 791 -14.56 -40.22 -15.52
C LYS A 791 -13.85 -41.28 -14.66
N GLU A 792 -12.56 -41.11 -14.38
CA GLU A 792 -11.73 -42.09 -13.65
C GLU A 792 -11.92 -42.10 -12.12
N LYS A 793 -12.20 -40.95 -11.48
CA LYS A 793 -12.32 -40.86 -10.01
C LYS A 793 -13.65 -41.41 -9.47
N ARG A 794 -14.72 -41.48 -10.27
CA ARG A 794 -16.02 -42.05 -9.86
C ARG A 794 -16.14 -43.57 -10.10
N LEU A 795 -15.31 -44.16 -10.96
CA LEU A 795 -15.20 -45.62 -11.10
C LEU A 795 -14.55 -46.28 -9.87
N THR A 796 -13.86 -45.50 -9.04
CA THR A 796 -13.12 -45.97 -7.85
C THR A 796 -13.76 -45.57 -6.52
N ASN A 797 -14.76 -44.67 -6.50
CA ASN A 797 -15.46 -44.29 -5.27
C ASN A 797 -16.93 -43.85 -5.56
N PRO A 798 -17.93 -44.73 -5.38
CA PRO A 798 -19.32 -44.47 -5.77
C PRO A 798 -20.10 -43.53 -4.85
N ASN A 799 -19.54 -43.11 -3.70
CA ASN A 799 -20.19 -42.22 -2.74
C ASN A 799 -19.91 -40.72 -2.98
N TRP A 800 -19.54 -40.36 -4.22
CA TRP A 800 -19.28 -38.98 -4.68
C TRP A 800 -20.47 -38.34 -5.38
#